data_AF-A0A2M7BY75-F1
#
_entry.id   AF-A0A2M7BY75-F1
#
_cell.length_a   1.000
_cell.length_b   1.000
_cell.length_c   1.000
_cell.angle_alpha   90.00
_cell.angle_beta   90.00
_cell.angle_gamma   90.00
#
_symmetry.space_group_name_H-M   'P 1'
#
loop_
_entity.id
_entity.type
_entity.pdbx_description
1 polymer ?
#
loop_
_entity_poly.entity_id
_entity_poly.type
_entity_poly.pdbx_seq_one_letter_code
_entity_poly.pdbx_strand_id
1 'polypeptide(L)'
;MKKNPPQPKQQNKEIGYIKPREIVQEMKDSYIDYAISVIVSRALPDVRDGLKPVHRRILYAMLEDGLTHGAKFRKSASVIGSTLSRYHPHGDMAVYDALVRMAQDFSLRYPLIQGQGNFGCFTKNTKVKLCDGRNLNFGELIKEQKKGKKHWTFTFNPQTKKIEIAEIKNPRKTRANERIIEITLDNDEKVKCTPDHRFMLRDGTYIQARDLKPGDSLMPLNKQFALAKTKTTSKEVAFADSQSSSTPWSGTPIIANPETLSRGKTLKAVEVSGVAPERVSLTKEISNYSTPTANPLYQNHKVIKTRVLQKREDVYDLTIEPWHNFALAAGIFVHNSIDGDSAAAYRYTEARLSKIGEETLKDINKDTVDFVDNYDATRKEPTVLPSPLPQLLLNGCLGIAVGMATNIPPHNLKEVCDAAVYLLDRPKATVEDLFKFIKGPDFPTGGQIFNQKEIITAYSQGKGPILTRGKTDIIEKKGGFQIIITEIPYQVQKSTLVQQFARLVEEKKIEAVKDIRDESDREGLRIVFDLKRDAFPQKILNRLYKFSDLQKTFYLNMLALVDRIQPRVLSLAEILNYFLLHRQEVILRRTKYDLERAKERAHILEGLKKCLSKIDEVIRTIKKSENREAAKKNLIGKFRLTQIQAEAILETKLSALARLERKKIEDELKEKKRQILEFSAILKSPKKVKELIKKELKEVKENFGDERRTKVFPQKVGEIAEEDLIPQKEMIITLTQGGYIKRIDPKIYKIQKRGGKGILGMKTMGEDVVEHFLLANNHDDLLFFSDSGKVFKTKVYEIPEGSRLAKGRGLLNFLEISPQEKVLTLMSLVDETKVSSPPFAVARAGK
;
A
#
# COMPACT_ATOMS: atom_id res chain seq x y z
N MET A 1 32.02 63.87 5.90
CA MET A 1 32.77 63.13 6.94
C MET A 1 31.87 62.89 8.15
N LYS A 2 31.33 61.69 8.31
CA LYS A 2 30.71 61.22 9.56
C LYS A 2 31.31 59.84 9.85
N LYS A 3 31.90 59.70 11.04
CA LYS A 3 32.70 58.56 11.50
C LYS A 3 31.87 57.27 11.51
N ASN A 4 32.45 56.19 11.03
CA ASN A 4 31.89 54.83 11.13
C ASN A 4 31.67 54.44 12.62
N PRO A 5 30.62 53.67 12.93
CA PRO A 5 30.42 53.12 14.28
C PRO A 5 31.52 52.09 14.61
N PRO A 6 31.87 51.92 15.89
CA PRO A 6 32.98 51.06 16.29
C PRO A 6 32.66 49.59 15.99
N GLN A 7 33.62 48.88 15.40
CA GLN A 7 33.53 47.43 15.20
C GLN A 7 33.38 46.72 16.56
N PRO A 8 32.55 45.65 16.64
CA PRO A 8 32.41 44.89 17.88
C PRO A 8 33.74 44.22 18.21
N LYS A 9 34.26 44.52 19.40
CA LYS A 9 35.45 43.89 19.97
C LYS A 9 35.27 42.36 19.95
N GLN A 10 36.24 41.66 19.37
CA GLN A 10 36.36 40.21 19.48
C GLN A 10 36.33 39.83 20.97
N GLN A 11 35.26 39.17 21.39
CA GLN A 11 35.20 38.54 22.71
C GLN A 11 36.18 37.38 22.71
N ASN A 12 37.27 37.54 23.48
CA ASN A 12 38.08 36.42 23.94
C ASN A 12 37.14 35.36 24.53
N LYS A 13 37.10 34.17 23.93
CA LYS A 13 36.48 33.01 24.58
C LYS A 13 37.39 32.62 25.74
N GLU A 14 37.09 33.15 26.91
CA GLU A 14 37.70 32.75 28.18
C GLU A 14 37.28 31.30 28.48
N ILE A 15 38.24 30.39 28.38
CA ILE A 15 38.13 29.03 28.90
C ILE A 15 38.04 29.17 30.43
N GLY A 16 36.94 28.71 31.04
CA GLY A 16 36.74 28.75 32.51
C GLY A 16 35.56 29.58 33.01
N TYR A 17 34.82 30.29 32.15
CA TYR A 17 33.65 31.08 32.56
C TYR A 17 32.37 30.22 32.65
N ILE A 18 31.82 30.07 33.86
CA ILE A 18 30.52 29.39 34.08
C ILE A 18 29.41 30.40 33.81
N LYS A 19 28.69 30.22 32.69
CA LYS A 19 27.50 31.01 32.39
C LYS A 19 26.27 30.31 32.97
N PRO A 20 25.64 30.83 34.05
CA PRO A 20 24.41 30.25 34.56
C PRO A 20 23.34 30.33 33.48
N ARG A 21 22.64 29.22 33.23
CA ARG A 21 21.56 29.15 32.25
C ARG A 21 20.28 28.69 32.92
N GLU A 22 19.22 29.47 32.75
CA GLU A 22 17.92 29.15 33.30
C GLU A 22 17.34 27.93 32.57
N ILE A 23 16.82 26.96 33.33
CA ILE A 23 16.28 25.72 32.77
C ILE A 23 15.11 25.96 31.82
N VAL A 24 14.24 26.93 32.14
CA VAL A 24 13.06 27.26 31.31
C VAL A 24 13.51 27.80 29.95
N GLN A 25 14.51 28.69 29.95
CA GLN A 25 15.06 29.26 28.74
C GLN A 25 15.80 28.21 27.90
N GLU A 26 16.63 27.37 28.51
CA GLU A 26 17.32 26.26 27.82
C GLU A 26 16.32 25.28 27.18
N MET A 27 15.30 24.86 27.94
CA MET A 27 14.27 23.96 27.45
C MET A 27 13.49 24.57 26.27
N LYS A 28 13.15 25.86 26.35
CA LYS A 28 12.46 26.58 25.28
C LYS A 28 13.32 26.69 24.03
N ASP A 29 14.57 27.12 24.17
CA ASP A 29 15.50 27.28 23.05
C ASP A 29 15.76 25.93 22.37
N SER A 30 16.13 24.90 23.14
CA SER A 30 16.39 23.56 22.63
C SER A 30 15.16 22.94 21.96
N TYR A 31 13.96 23.13 22.53
CA TYR A 31 12.73 22.63 21.92
C TYR A 31 12.40 23.34 20.60
N ILE A 32 12.55 24.67 20.55
CA ILE A 32 12.29 25.46 19.34
C ILE A 32 13.28 25.09 18.24
N ASP A 33 14.57 24.99 18.55
CA ASP A 33 15.61 24.60 17.58
C ASP A 33 15.34 23.21 17.00
N TYR A 34 15.00 22.25 17.86
CA TYR A 34 14.60 20.92 17.41
C TYR A 34 13.32 20.95 16.57
N ALA A 35 12.29 21.67 17.00
CA ALA A 35 11.01 21.74 16.30
C ALA A 35 11.17 22.37 14.89
N ILE A 36 11.91 23.48 14.79
CA ILE A 36 12.21 24.14 13.51
C ILE A 36 12.98 23.20 12.59
N SER A 37 14.02 22.53 13.10
CA SER A 37 14.80 21.56 12.34
C SER A 37 13.93 20.43 11.78
N VAL A 38 13.01 19.89 12.59
CA VAL A 38 12.11 18.81 12.16
C VAL A 38 11.10 19.31 11.11
N ILE A 39 10.52 20.49 11.31
CA ILE A 39 9.52 21.07 10.40
C ILE A 39 10.15 21.36 9.03
N VAL A 40 11.28 22.07 9.01
CA VAL A 40 11.93 22.58 7.79
C VAL A 40 12.72 21.50 7.06
N SER A 41 13.48 20.68 7.80
CA SER A 41 14.50 19.81 7.20
C SER A 41 14.15 18.32 7.18
N ARG A 42 12.95 17.93 7.64
CA ARG A 42 12.57 16.50 7.72
C ARG A 42 11.15 16.20 7.28
N ALA A 43 10.15 16.84 7.89
CA ALA A 43 8.78 16.35 7.85
C ALA A 43 7.96 16.85 6.64
N LEU A 44 8.07 18.14 6.31
CA LEU A 44 7.24 18.79 5.30
C LEU A 44 7.95 18.89 3.94
N PRO A 45 7.22 18.75 2.82
CA PRO A 45 7.77 18.98 1.49
C PRO A 45 7.83 20.49 1.16
N ASP A 46 8.71 20.87 0.23
CA ASP A 46 8.70 22.21 -0.40
C ASP A 46 7.59 22.26 -1.46
N VAL A 47 6.86 23.37 -1.55
CA VAL A 47 5.75 23.52 -2.51
C VAL A 47 6.21 23.45 -3.98
N ARG A 48 7.46 23.85 -4.26
CA ARG A 48 7.97 24.01 -5.63
C ARG A 48 8.26 22.68 -6.32
N ASP A 49 8.84 21.73 -5.59
CA ASP A 49 9.18 20.40 -6.12
C ASP A 49 8.42 19.25 -5.45
N GLY A 50 7.71 19.50 -4.35
CA GLY A 50 6.91 18.50 -3.65
C GLY A 50 7.69 17.40 -2.95
N LEU A 51 9.00 17.58 -2.76
CA LEU A 51 9.87 16.55 -2.21
C LEU A 51 10.38 16.91 -0.82
N LYS A 52 10.50 15.88 0.03
CA LYS A 52 11.22 15.98 1.30
C LYS A 52 12.73 15.99 1.03
N PRO A 53 13.55 16.55 1.95
CA PRO A 53 15.01 16.58 1.79
C PRO A 53 15.63 15.20 1.52
N VAL A 54 15.15 14.14 2.20
CA VAL A 54 15.62 12.77 1.97
C VAL A 54 15.35 12.28 0.53
N HIS A 55 14.18 12.57 -0.03
CA HIS A 55 13.86 12.20 -1.41
C HIS A 55 14.75 12.95 -2.41
N ARG A 56 14.95 14.25 -2.20
CA ARG A 56 15.81 15.09 -3.05
C ARG A 56 17.24 14.60 -3.09
N ARG A 57 17.80 14.27 -1.91
CA ARG A 57 19.17 13.74 -1.77
C ARG A 57 19.34 12.39 -2.44
N ILE A 58 18.37 11.48 -2.29
CA ILE A 58 18.39 10.17 -2.97
C ILE A 58 18.41 10.35 -4.49
N LEU A 59 17.48 11.14 -5.04
CA LEU A 59 17.39 11.35 -6.49
C LEU A 59 18.66 12.03 -7.03
N TYR A 60 19.19 13.02 -6.32
CA TYR A 60 20.42 13.71 -6.72
C TYR A 60 21.66 12.80 -6.65
N ALA A 61 21.80 12.01 -5.58
CA ALA A 61 22.89 11.03 -5.47
C ALA A 61 22.84 9.97 -6.59
N MET A 62 21.64 9.50 -6.96
CA MET A 62 21.44 8.57 -8.07
C MET A 62 21.82 9.19 -9.42
N LEU A 63 21.55 10.49 -9.62
CA LEU A 63 21.97 11.21 -10.81
C LEU A 63 23.49 11.31 -10.92
N GLU A 64 24.18 11.71 -9.85
CA GLU A 64 25.65 11.77 -9.81
C GLU A 64 26.29 10.41 -10.08
N ASP A 65 25.66 9.34 -9.58
CA ASP A 65 26.12 7.97 -9.77
C ASP A 65 25.85 7.42 -11.18
N GLY A 66 25.19 8.21 -12.05
CA GLY A 66 24.85 7.86 -13.43
C GLY A 66 23.73 6.82 -13.56
N LEU A 67 22.87 6.68 -12.55
CA LEU A 67 21.79 5.68 -12.50
C LEU A 67 20.52 6.13 -13.23
N THR A 68 20.69 6.51 -14.49
CA THR A 68 19.58 6.88 -15.39
C THR A 68 18.61 5.73 -15.62
N HIS A 69 17.43 6.01 -16.18
CA HIS A 69 16.42 5.01 -16.50
C HIS A 69 16.93 3.94 -17.48
N GLY A 70 17.92 4.28 -18.31
CA GLY A 70 18.56 3.37 -19.26
C GLY A 70 19.74 2.60 -18.66
N ALA A 71 20.26 3.03 -17.51
CA ALA A 71 21.41 2.40 -16.86
C ALA A 71 21.08 1.00 -16.33
N LYS A 72 22.11 0.18 -16.12
CA LYS A 72 21.98 -1.11 -15.44
C LYS A 72 21.59 -0.88 -13.98
N PHE A 73 20.77 -1.78 -13.44
CA PHE A 73 20.45 -1.80 -12.03
C PHE A 73 21.72 -1.88 -11.17
N ARG A 74 21.75 -1.10 -10.08
CA ARG A 74 22.83 -1.12 -9.09
C ARG A 74 22.26 -1.48 -7.73
N LYS A 75 23.05 -2.18 -6.91
CA LYS A 75 22.66 -2.55 -5.54
C LYS A 75 22.20 -1.33 -4.74
N SER A 76 21.06 -1.44 -4.06
CA SER A 76 20.51 -0.38 -3.22
C SER A 76 21.51 0.02 -2.13
N ALA A 77 22.31 -0.91 -1.61
CA ALA A 77 23.43 -0.64 -0.71
C ALA A 77 24.38 0.46 -1.22
N SER A 78 24.69 0.47 -2.53
CA SER A 78 25.55 1.49 -3.12
C SER A 78 24.86 2.85 -3.17
N VAL A 79 23.57 2.89 -3.52
CA VAL A 79 22.80 4.14 -3.57
C VAL A 79 22.67 4.76 -2.17
N ILE A 80 22.41 3.92 -1.16
CA ILE A 80 22.37 4.33 0.24
C ILE A 80 23.74 4.85 0.67
N GLY A 81 24.81 4.10 0.39
CA GLY A 81 26.18 4.52 0.71
C GLY A 81 26.56 5.87 0.11
N SER A 82 26.25 6.10 -1.18
CA SER A 82 26.46 7.40 -1.85
C SER A 82 25.63 8.51 -1.21
N THR A 83 24.37 8.25 -0.90
CA THR A 83 23.46 9.25 -0.29
C THR A 83 23.92 9.62 1.11
N LEU A 84 24.30 8.65 1.93
CA LEU A 84 24.78 8.86 3.30
C LEU A 84 26.09 9.62 3.33
N SER A 85 27.09 9.11 2.60
CA SER A 85 28.43 9.70 2.59
C SER A 85 28.42 11.15 2.09
N ARG A 86 27.63 11.47 1.07
CA ARG A 86 27.67 12.79 0.42
C ARG A 86 26.68 13.80 1.02
N TYR A 87 25.47 13.36 1.41
CA TYR A 87 24.35 14.30 1.64
C TYR A 87 23.53 14.06 2.92
N HIS A 88 23.40 12.82 3.40
CA HIS A 88 22.45 12.48 4.45
C HIS A 88 23.13 11.85 5.67
N PRO A 89 23.49 12.63 6.72
CA PRO A 89 24.24 12.15 7.88
C PRO A 89 23.36 11.44 8.92
N HIS A 90 22.32 10.71 8.49
CA HIS A 90 21.40 9.99 9.38
C HIS A 90 21.39 8.49 9.06
N GLY A 91 20.64 7.69 9.82
CA GLY A 91 20.64 6.24 9.68
C GLY A 91 20.33 5.73 8.26
N ASP A 92 20.98 4.64 7.88
CA ASP A 92 20.84 3.96 6.58
C ASP A 92 19.41 3.45 6.33
N MET A 93 18.73 2.98 7.37
CA MET A 93 17.34 2.51 7.29
C MET A 93 16.36 3.58 6.82
N ALA A 94 16.50 4.83 7.28
CA ALA A 94 15.60 5.90 6.85
C ALA A 94 15.71 6.19 5.35
N VAL A 95 16.93 6.14 4.81
CA VAL A 95 17.20 6.29 3.38
C VAL A 95 16.66 5.08 2.62
N TYR A 96 16.83 3.88 3.16
CA TYR A 96 16.36 2.66 2.52
C TYR A 96 14.83 2.58 2.45
N ASP A 97 14.13 2.89 3.55
CA ASP A 97 12.67 2.88 3.58
C ASP A 97 12.09 3.92 2.62
N ALA A 98 12.72 5.10 2.53
CA ALA A 98 12.36 6.11 1.54
C ALA A 98 12.59 5.61 0.09
N LEU A 99 13.72 4.94 -0.17
CA LEU A 99 14.04 4.34 -1.46
C LEU A 99 13.00 3.29 -1.88
N VAL A 100 12.66 2.37 -0.96
CA VAL A 100 11.67 1.31 -1.16
C VAL A 100 10.29 1.91 -1.42
N ARG A 101 9.87 2.89 -0.60
CA ARG A 101 8.58 3.56 -0.76
C ARG A 101 8.45 4.26 -2.12
N MET A 102 9.55 4.85 -2.63
CA MET A 102 9.59 5.49 -3.94
C MET A 102 9.59 4.52 -5.13
N ALA A 103 9.88 3.23 -4.88
CA ALA A 103 9.88 2.17 -5.86
C ALA A 103 8.57 1.36 -5.91
N GLN A 104 7.72 1.46 -4.89
CA GLN A 104 6.45 0.74 -4.78
C GLN A 104 5.33 1.47 -5.56
N ASP A 105 4.72 0.76 -6.50
CA ASP A 105 3.64 1.22 -7.39
C ASP A 105 2.27 1.37 -6.72
N PHE A 106 2.02 0.67 -5.62
CA PHE A 106 0.84 0.85 -4.77
C PHE A 106 1.00 2.00 -3.75
N SER A 107 2.23 2.47 -3.52
CA SER A 107 2.55 3.55 -2.58
C SER A 107 2.51 4.91 -3.26
N LEU A 108 3.21 5.03 -4.40
CA LEU A 108 3.25 6.23 -5.23
C LEU A 108 2.46 6.02 -6.52
N ARG A 109 1.74 7.07 -6.93
CA ARG A 109 0.99 7.05 -8.19
C ARG A 109 1.88 7.01 -9.42
N TYR A 110 3.05 7.66 -9.35
CA TYR A 110 4.11 7.64 -10.35
C TYR A 110 5.47 7.38 -9.66
N PRO A 111 5.92 6.12 -9.61
CA PRO A 111 7.18 5.76 -8.97
C PRO A 111 8.37 6.52 -9.55
N LEU A 112 9.17 7.16 -8.69
CA LEU A 112 10.37 7.91 -9.08
C LEU A 112 11.60 6.99 -9.23
N ILE A 113 11.51 5.78 -8.68
CA ILE A 113 12.57 4.79 -8.66
C ILE A 113 12.03 3.50 -9.26
N GLN A 114 12.86 2.83 -10.06
CA GLN A 114 12.60 1.47 -10.50
C GLN A 114 13.44 0.53 -9.65
N GLY A 115 12.78 -0.32 -8.86
CA GLY A 115 13.41 -1.34 -8.03
C GLY A 115 13.39 -2.72 -8.69
N GLN A 116 14.41 -3.52 -8.38
CA GLN A 116 14.47 -4.96 -8.66
C GLN A 116 14.96 -5.70 -7.41
N GLY A 117 14.26 -6.72 -6.95
CA GLY A 117 14.62 -7.43 -5.71
C GLY A 117 13.63 -8.53 -5.35
N ASN A 118 14.03 -9.45 -4.47
CA ASN A 118 13.32 -10.70 -4.27
C ASN A 118 12.68 -10.97 -2.92
N PHE A 119 11.47 -11.51 -3.07
CA PHE A 119 10.75 -12.46 -2.26
C PHE A 119 11.40 -13.85 -2.40
N GLY A 120 11.97 -14.41 -1.32
CA GLY A 120 12.79 -15.63 -1.34
C GLY A 120 12.08 -16.89 -1.86
N CYS A 121 12.81 -17.84 -2.47
CA CYS A 121 12.24 -19.05 -3.12
C CYS A 121 13.14 -20.31 -2.99
N PHE A 122 12.61 -21.50 -3.28
CA PHE A 122 13.31 -22.81 -3.22
C PHE A 122 13.59 -23.43 -4.60
N THR A 123 14.52 -24.38 -4.72
CA THR A 123 14.67 -25.15 -5.98
C THR A 123 13.54 -26.15 -6.20
N LYS A 124 13.33 -26.57 -7.46
CA LYS A 124 12.26 -27.52 -7.87
C LYS A 124 12.23 -28.81 -7.05
N ASN A 125 13.40 -29.32 -6.68
CA ASN A 125 13.58 -30.63 -6.05
C ASN A 125 13.43 -30.59 -4.53
N THR A 126 13.29 -29.39 -3.93
CA THR A 126 13.07 -29.25 -2.49
C THR A 126 11.73 -29.90 -2.11
N LYS A 127 11.75 -30.79 -1.11
CA LYS A 127 10.59 -31.57 -0.69
C LYS A 127 9.87 -30.90 0.49
N VAL A 128 8.55 -30.81 0.39
CA VAL A 128 7.66 -30.31 1.44
C VAL A 128 7.13 -31.49 2.25
N LYS A 129 7.02 -31.33 3.57
CA LYS A 129 6.50 -32.37 4.44
C LYS A 129 4.98 -32.36 4.41
N LEU A 130 4.33 -33.43 3.95
CA LEU A 130 2.87 -33.51 3.94
C LEU A 130 2.32 -34.27 5.16
N CYS A 131 1.08 -33.93 5.53
CA CYS A 131 0.37 -34.56 6.64
C CYS A 131 -0.07 -36.00 6.33
N ASP A 132 -0.16 -36.36 5.04
CA ASP A 132 -0.50 -37.72 4.57
C ASP A 132 0.70 -38.69 4.60
N GLY A 133 1.83 -38.25 5.15
CA GLY A 133 3.06 -39.03 5.25
C GLY A 133 3.97 -38.95 4.03
N ARG A 134 3.49 -38.42 2.90
CA ARG A 134 4.30 -38.26 1.68
C ARG A 134 5.21 -37.03 1.78
N ASN A 135 6.31 -37.05 1.03
CA ASN A 135 7.23 -35.93 0.87
C ASN A 135 7.32 -35.58 -0.61
N LEU A 136 6.52 -34.61 -1.08
CA LEU A 136 6.49 -34.22 -2.49
C LEU A 136 7.43 -33.03 -2.74
N ASN A 137 8.13 -33.05 -3.87
CA ASN A 137 8.87 -31.87 -4.33
C ASN A 137 7.95 -30.82 -4.97
N PHE A 138 8.44 -29.58 -5.12
CA PHE A 138 7.65 -28.51 -5.74
C PHE A 138 7.17 -28.87 -7.16
N GLY A 139 7.97 -29.61 -7.93
CA GLY A 139 7.57 -30.08 -9.26
C GLY A 139 6.38 -31.06 -9.24
N GLU A 140 6.33 -31.96 -8.26
CA GLU A 140 5.26 -32.93 -8.04
C GLU A 140 4.00 -32.26 -7.48
N LEU A 141 4.16 -31.34 -6.52
CA LEU A 141 3.05 -30.55 -5.98
C LEU A 141 2.31 -29.79 -7.07
N ILE A 142 3.05 -29.17 -8.01
CA ILE A 142 2.45 -28.49 -9.16
C ILE A 142 1.69 -29.47 -10.06
N LYS A 143 2.23 -30.66 -10.30
CA LYS A 143 1.57 -31.68 -11.15
C LYS A 143 0.31 -32.24 -10.49
N GLU A 144 0.35 -32.56 -9.19
CA GLU A 144 -0.80 -33.09 -8.46
C GLU A 144 -1.89 -32.02 -8.27
N GLN A 145 -1.51 -30.77 -8.01
CA GLN A 145 -2.49 -29.68 -7.87
C GLN A 145 -3.15 -29.32 -9.21
N LYS A 146 -2.44 -29.41 -10.34
CA LYS A 146 -3.05 -29.27 -11.68
C LYS A 146 -4.11 -30.34 -11.98
N LYS A 147 -4.04 -31.50 -11.30
CA LYS A 147 -5.06 -32.57 -11.36
C LYS A 147 -6.18 -32.38 -10.33
N GLY A 148 -6.24 -31.23 -9.64
CA GLY A 148 -7.27 -30.90 -8.66
C GLY A 148 -7.05 -31.50 -7.27
N LYS A 149 -5.88 -32.10 -7.00
CA LYS A 149 -5.58 -32.69 -5.69
C LYS A 149 -5.12 -31.62 -4.70
N LYS A 150 -5.70 -31.62 -3.50
CA LYS A 150 -5.34 -30.74 -2.40
C LYS A 150 -4.27 -31.38 -1.52
N HIS A 151 -3.41 -30.55 -0.94
CA HIS A 151 -2.30 -30.98 -0.09
C HIS A 151 -2.30 -30.20 1.22
N TRP A 152 -1.89 -30.86 2.31
CA TRP A 152 -1.80 -30.26 3.63
C TRP A 152 -0.39 -30.49 4.20
N THR A 153 0.15 -29.47 4.86
CA THR A 153 1.46 -29.49 5.51
C THR A 153 1.36 -28.95 6.93
N PHE A 154 2.45 -29.10 7.68
CA PHE A 154 2.58 -28.57 9.03
C PHE A 154 3.01 -27.10 8.96
N THR A 155 2.36 -26.26 9.76
CA THR A 155 2.70 -24.85 9.97
C THR A 155 2.88 -24.60 11.47
N PHE A 156 3.74 -23.66 11.84
CA PHE A 156 3.97 -23.28 13.23
C PHE A 156 3.21 -22.00 13.55
N ASN A 157 2.39 -22.02 14.59
CA ASN A 157 1.68 -20.85 15.09
C ASN A 157 2.56 -20.10 16.11
N PRO A 158 3.08 -18.89 15.80
CA PRO A 158 3.94 -18.14 16.70
C PRO A 158 3.22 -17.64 17.96
N GLN A 159 1.89 -17.49 17.93
CA GLN A 159 1.10 -17.01 19.07
C GLN A 159 0.89 -18.11 20.10
N THR A 160 0.50 -19.31 19.65
CA THR A 160 0.23 -20.45 20.55
C THR A 160 1.47 -21.32 20.79
N LYS A 161 2.54 -21.10 20.01
CA LYS A 161 3.76 -21.92 19.95
C LYS A 161 3.49 -23.41 19.65
N LYS A 162 2.39 -23.70 18.95
CA LYS A 162 1.99 -25.06 18.56
C LYS A 162 2.13 -25.29 17.05
N ILE A 163 2.32 -26.55 16.68
CA ILE A 163 2.31 -26.99 15.29
C ILE A 163 0.85 -27.27 14.89
N GLU A 164 0.42 -26.67 13.80
CA GLU A 164 -0.92 -26.78 13.21
C GLU A 164 -0.82 -27.37 11.78
N ILE A 165 -1.97 -27.73 11.21
CA ILE A 165 -2.06 -28.23 9.84
C ILE A 165 -2.69 -27.16 8.96
N ALA A 166 -2.06 -26.85 7.82
CA ALA A 166 -2.56 -25.88 6.85
C ALA A 166 -2.53 -26.43 5.42
N GLU A 167 -3.47 -25.97 4.60
CA GLU A 167 -3.54 -26.32 3.18
C GLU A 167 -2.41 -25.63 2.39
N ILE A 168 -1.71 -26.37 1.54
CA ILE A 168 -0.77 -25.82 0.56
C ILE A 168 -1.59 -25.22 -0.57
N LYS A 169 -1.45 -23.90 -0.77
CA LYS A 169 -2.04 -23.16 -1.89
C LYS A 169 -0.95 -22.79 -2.90
N ASN A 170 -1.33 -22.67 -4.17
CA ASN A 170 -0.54 -22.02 -5.24
C ASN A 170 0.98 -22.37 -5.36
N PRO A 171 1.41 -23.65 -5.31
CA PRO A 171 2.78 -24.03 -5.65
C PRO A 171 3.05 -23.64 -7.11
N ARG A 172 4.13 -22.88 -7.36
CA ARG A 172 4.44 -22.36 -8.70
C ARG A 172 5.93 -22.08 -8.88
N LYS A 173 6.37 -22.02 -10.14
CA LYS A 173 7.69 -21.47 -10.50
C LYS A 173 7.61 -19.95 -10.32
N THR A 174 8.44 -19.40 -9.44
CA THR A 174 8.42 -17.98 -9.12
C THR A 174 9.40 -17.21 -9.99
N ARG A 175 10.61 -17.77 -10.21
CA ARG A 175 11.72 -17.13 -10.94
C ARG A 175 12.58 -18.16 -11.67
N ALA A 176 13.30 -17.70 -12.70
CA ALA A 176 14.15 -18.55 -13.53
C ALA A 176 15.63 -18.16 -13.40
N ASN A 177 16.54 -19.13 -13.50
CA ASN A 177 17.99 -18.90 -13.57
C ASN A 177 18.57 -18.10 -12.37
N GLU A 178 18.23 -18.48 -11.14
CA GLU A 178 18.63 -17.78 -9.92
C GLU A 178 19.88 -18.38 -9.26
N ARG A 179 20.61 -17.55 -8.50
CA ARG A 179 21.74 -18.04 -7.68
C ARG A 179 21.20 -18.85 -6.50
N ILE A 180 21.81 -20.00 -6.23
CA ILE A 180 21.37 -20.94 -5.20
C ILE A 180 22.42 -21.07 -4.10
N ILE A 181 21.95 -21.14 -2.85
CA ILE A 181 22.74 -21.59 -1.70
C ILE A 181 22.23 -22.96 -1.25
N GLU A 182 23.15 -23.86 -0.93
CA GLU A 182 22.87 -25.16 -0.32
C GLU A 182 23.22 -25.10 1.17
N ILE A 183 22.25 -25.46 2.01
CA ILE A 183 22.40 -25.56 3.46
C ILE A 183 22.39 -27.04 3.81
N THR A 184 23.44 -27.52 4.48
CA THR A 184 23.54 -28.88 5.01
C THR A 184 23.25 -28.85 6.50
N LEU A 185 22.30 -29.67 6.94
CA LEU A 185 21.89 -29.82 8.34
C LEU A 185 22.60 -31.01 9.01
N ASP A 186 22.50 -31.09 10.33
CA ASP A 186 23.07 -32.16 11.17
C ASP A 186 22.41 -33.55 11.00
N ASN A 187 21.32 -33.62 10.25
CA ASN A 187 20.65 -34.85 9.84
C ASN A 187 21.01 -35.28 8.40
N ASP A 188 22.11 -34.74 7.85
CA ASP A 188 22.59 -34.92 6.47
C ASP A 188 21.64 -34.42 5.36
N GLU A 189 20.49 -33.81 5.72
CA GLU A 189 19.58 -33.22 4.74
C GLU A 189 20.15 -31.92 4.16
N LYS A 190 19.89 -31.73 2.86
CA LYS A 190 20.37 -30.58 2.09
C LYS A 190 19.21 -29.78 1.55
N VAL A 191 19.16 -28.50 1.93
CA VAL A 191 18.13 -27.56 1.46
C VAL A 191 18.75 -26.56 0.49
N LYS A 192 18.22 -26.51 -0.73
CA LYS A 192 18.64 -25.58 -1.78
C LYS A 192 17.61 -24.47 -1.98
N CYS A 193 18.02 -23.24 -1.77
CA CYS A 193 17.15 -22.06 -1.86
C CYS A 193 17.90 -20.84 -2.40
N THR A 194 17.16 -19.76 -2.64
CA THR A 194 17.78 -18.47 -2.91
C THR A 194 18.44 -17.92 -1.63
N PRO A 195 19.56 -17.18 -1.73
CA PRO A 195 20.28 -16.66 -0.57
C PRO A 195 19.44 -15.83 0.42
N ASP A 196 18.39 -15.18 -0.08
CA ASP A 196 17.46 -14.31 0.62
C ASP A 196 16.30 -15.04 1.33
N HIS A 197 16.17 -16.36 1.12
CA HIS A 197 15.12 -17.16 1.74
C HIS A 197 15.29 -17.20 3.27
N ARG A 198 14.18 -17.09 4.03
CA ARG A 198 14.20 -17.01 5.50
C ARG A 198 13.92 -18.36 6.16
N PHE A 199 14.80 -18.75 7.08
CA PHE A 199 14.70 -19.94 7.93
C PHE A 199 14.27 -19.53 9.34
N MET A 200 13.41 -20.34 9.98
CA MET A 200 12.96 -20.10 11.35
C MET A 200 13.97 -20.69 12.34
N LEU A 201 14.44 -19.88 13.29
CA LEU A 201 15.25 -20.30 14.43
C LEU A 201 14.36 -20.89 15.54
N ARG A 202 14.96 -21.64 16.48
CA ARG A 202 14.22 -22.27 17.59
C ARG A 202 13.48 -21.28 18.50
N ASP A 203 13.89 -20.03 18.54
CA ASP A 203 13.22 -18.97 19.30
C ASP A 203 11.99 -18.39 18.57
N GLY A 204 11.74 -18.83 17.33
CA GLY A 204 10.65 -18.36 16.47
C GLY A 204 11.02 -17.16 15.58
N THR A 205 12.24 -16.64 15.68
CA THR A 205 12.73 -15.56 14.80
C THR A 205 13.18 -16.11 13.44
N TYR A 206 13.41 -15.23 12.47
CA TYR A 206 13.81 -15.61 11.12
C TYR A 206 15.18 -15.06 10.72
N ILE A 207 15.99 -15.90 10.09
CA ILE A 207 17.31 -15.55 9.54
C ILE A 207 17.40 -15.94 8.06
N GLN A 208 18.13 -15.17 7.25
CA GLN A 208 18.28 -15.46 5.83
C GLN A 208 19.27 -16.61 5.59
N ALA A 209 19.06 -17.37 4.52
CA ALA A 209 19.84 -18.53 4.15
C ALA A 209 21.35 -18.27 4.06
N ARG A 210 21.75 -17.09 3.55
CA ARG A 210 23.18 -16.71 3.47
C ARG A 210 23.81 -16.34 4.81
N ASP A 211 22.99 -15.95 5.78
CA ASP A 211 23.45 -15.39 7.06
C ASP A 211 23.45 -16.49 8.14
N LEU A 212 22.95 -17.68 7.81
CA LEU A 212 23.05 -18.89 8.63
C LEU A 212 24.52 -19.28 8.82
N LYS A 213 24.91 -19.47 10.07
CA LYS A 213 26.24 -19.91 10.48
C LYS A 213 26.22 -21.37 10.91
N PRO A 214 27.33 -22.11 10.74
CA PRO A 214 27.50 -23.40 11.36
C PRO A 214 27.22 -23.34 12.87
N GLY A 215 26.30 -24.16 13.35
CA GLY A 215 25.84 -24.19 14.75
C GLY A 215 24.46 -23.56 15.00
N ASP A 216 23.93 -22.75 14.07
CA ASP A 216 22.59 -22.15 14.20
C ASP A 216 21.53 -23.27 14.25
N SER A 217 20.67 -23.21 15.27
CA SER A 217 19.64 -24.22 15.50
C SER A 217 18.31 -23.78 14.89
N LEU A 218 17.87 -24.49 13.86
CA LEU A 218 16.62 -24.24 13.18
C LEU A 218 15.44 -24.85 13.95
N MET A 219 14.25 -24.29 13.74
CA MET A 219 13.01 -24.78 14.36
C MET A 219 12.65 -26.16 13.81
N PRO A 220 12.68 -27.23 14.63
CA PRO A 220 12.47 -28.57 14.16
C PRO A 220 10.99 -28.97 14.16
N LEU A 221 10.63 -29.87 13.25
CA LEU A 221 9.39 -30.63 13.29
C LEU A 221 9.60 -31.90 14.14
N ASN A 222 9.53 -31.77 15.47
CA ASN A 222 9.69 -32.90 16.38
C ASN A 222 8.44 -33.77 16.43
N LYS A 223 8.57 -35.05 16.08
CA LYS A 223 7.52 -36.07 16.25
C LYS A 223 7.72 -36.80 17.58
N GLN A 224 7.04 -36.38 18.64
CA GLN A 224 6.75 -37.31 19.75
C GLN A 224 5.38 -37.93 19.49
N PHE A 225 5.36 -39.21 19.12
CA PHE A 225 4.15 -40.02 19.15
C PHE A 225 3.88 -40.41 20.60
N ALA A 226 2.81 -39.89 21.20
CA ALA A 226 2.33 -40.39 22.48
C ALA A 226 1.62 -41.75 22.25
N LEU A 227 2.20 -42.84 22.75
CA LEU A 227 1.50 -44.12 22.91
C LEU A 227 0.42 -43.95 23.99
N ALA A 228 -0.81 -43.67 23.56
CA ALA A 228 -1.95 -43.62 24.46
C ALA A 228 -2.25 -45.04 24.98
N LYS A 229 -1.89 -45.32 26.23
CA LYS A 229 -2.40 -46.48 26.97
C LYS A 229 -3.90 -46.26 27.20
N THR A 230 -4.74 -47.02 26.52
CA THR A 230 -6.13 -47.21 26.92
C THR A 230 -6.16 -48.08 28.19
N LYS A 231 -6.60 -47.50 29.32
CA LYS A 231 -6.99 -48.29 30.50
C LYS A 231 -8.51 -48.42 30.51
N THR A 232 -8.99 -49.59 30.10
CA THR A 232 -10.23 -50.17 30.61
C THR A 232 -10.01 -50.53 32.08
N THR A 233 -11.08 -50.44 32.86
CA THR A 233 -11.21 -50.82 34.28
C THR A 233 -10.43 -52.08 34.68
N SER A 234 -9.53 -51.93 35.66
CA SER A 234 -9.53 -52.69 36.94
C SER A 234 -8.20 -52.51 37.70
N LYS A 235 -8.35 -52.41 39.03
CA LYS A 235 -7.35 -52.53 40.12
C LYS A 235 -6.38 -51.36 40.35
N GLU A 236 -6.71 -50.67 41.44
CA GLU A 236 -5.88 -50.42 42.62
C GLU A 236 -4.71 -49.41 42.56
N VAL A 237 -4.95 -48.32 43.32
CA VAL A 237 -4.11 -47.80 44.42
C VAL A 237 -3.12 -46.65 44.13
N ALA A 238 -3.34 -45.62 44.97
CA ALA A 238 -2.46 -44.61 45.57
C ALA A 238 -2.07 -43.33 44.81
N PHE A 239 -2.52 -42.23 45.42
CA PHE A 239 -2.01 -40.87 45.38
C PHE A 239 -0.61 -40.78 46.03
N ALA A 240 0.23 -39.83 45.59
CA ALA A 240 0.98 -38.90 46.46
C ALA A 240 1.73 -37.83 45.65
N ASP A 241 1.64 -36.59 46.15
CA ASP A 241 2.40 -35.41 45.75
C ASP A 241 3.92 -35.57 45.97
N SER A 242 4.72 -34.92 45.12
CA SER A 242 5.90 -34.18 45.59
C SER A 242 6.32 -33.11 44.57
N GLN A 243 6.59 -31.91 45.10
CA GLN A 243 7.12 -30.75 44.39
C GLN A 243 8.58 -30.97 43.95
N SER A 244 8.94 -30.61 42.71
CA SER A 244 10.14 -29.81 42.40
C SER A 244 10.29 -29.49 40.90
N SER A 245 10.47 -28.19 40.61
CA SER A 245 11.24 -27.57 39.51
C SER A 245 10.94 -27.85 38.01
N SER A 246 10.46 -26.77 37.36
CA SER A 246 10.85 -26.26 36.03
C SER A 246 10.77 -27.14 34.78
N THR A 247 9.59 -27.19 34.14
CA THR A 247 9.35 -27.04 32.67
C THR A 247 7.88 -27.31 32.33
N PRO A 248 7.14 -26.46 31.59
CA PRO A 248 5.80 -26.79 31.15
C PRO A 248 5.78 -27.18 29.66
N TRP A 249 5.84 -28.48 29.38
CA TRP A 249 5.33 -29.05 28.13
C TRP A 249 4.48 -30.28 28.47
N SER A 250 3.18 -30.07 28.68
CA SER A 250 2.18 -31.14 28.74
C SER A 250 1.32 -31.09 27.48
N GLY A 251 1.54 -32.04 26.58
CA GLY A 251 0.81 -32.18 25.33
C GLY A 251 -0.51 -32.94 25.46
N THR A 252 -1.36 -32.74 24.47
CA THR A 252 -2.39 -33.71 24.06
C THR A 252 -2.46 -33.65 22.52
N PRO A 253 -2.25 -34.76 21.79
CA PRO A 253 -2.46 -34.79 20.34
C PRO A 253 -3.84 -35.38 20.01
N ILE A 254 -4.57 -34.75 19.07
CA ILE A 254 -5.74 -35.34 18.41
C ILE A 254 -5.27 -35.93 17.08
N ILE A 255 -5.45 -37.24 16.89
CA ILE A 255 -5.25 -37.95 15.62
C ILE A 255 -6.57 -37.89 14.85
N ALA A 256 -6.56 -37.40 13.61
CA ALA A 256 -7.67 -37.53 12.66
C ALA A 256 -7.26 -38.43 11.49
N ASN A 257 -8.10 -39.41 11.19
CA ASN A 257 -7.93 -40.45 10.18
C ASN A 257 -8.06 -39.86 8.74
N PRO A 258 -7.18 -40.20 7.76
CA PRO A 258 -7.20 -39.59 6.41
C PRO A 258 -8.42 -39.91 5.53
N GLU A 259 -9.28 -40.86 5.89
CA GLU A 259 -10.45 -41.23 5.06
C GLU A 259 -11.74 -40.47 5.38
N THR A 260 -11.80 -39.70 6.47
CA THR A 260 -12.97 -38.88 6.83
C THR A 260 -13.03 -37.50 6.13
N LEU A 261 -12.09 -37.19 5.24
CA LEU A 261 -11.94 -35.84 4.65
C LEU A 261 -12.63 -35.62 3.29
N SER A 262 -13.38 -36.61 2.76
CA SER A 262 -14.06 -36.48 1.46
C SER A 262 -15.58 -36.29 1.53
N ARG A 263 -16.19 -36.26 2.70
CA ARG A 263 -17.64 -36.00 2.85
C ARG A 263 -17.89 -34.96 3.93
N GLY A 264 -18.27 -33.75 3.51
CA GLY A 264 -18.50 -32.62 4.39
C GLY A 264 -19.61 -32.88 5.41
N LYS A 265 -19.22 -33.09 6.68
CA LYS A 265 -20.04 -32.87 7.89
C LYS A 265 -19.12 -32.54 9.08
N THR A 266 -19.41 -31.44 9.76
CA THR A 266 -18.91 -31.08 11.10
C THR A 266 -19.41 -32.07 12.15
N LEU A 267 -18.54 -32.56 13.03
CA LEU A 267 -18.91 -33.44 14.14
C LEU A 267 -19.39 -32.64 15.38
N LYS A 268 -20.62 -32.91 15.82
CA LYS A 268 -21.11 -32.82 17.21
C LYS A 268 -21.69 -34.20 17.59
N ALA A 269 -21.39 -34.63 18.83
CA ALA A 269 -21.92 -35.71 19.68
C ALA A 269 -23.00 -36.71 19.16
N VAL A 270 -22.72 -38.03 19.33
CA VAL A 270 -23.61 -39.17 19.77
C VAL A 270 -24.77 -39.56 18.80
N GLU A 271 -25.13 -40.80 18.39
CA GLU A 271 -25.01 -42.22 18.85
C GLU A 271 -25.29 -43.22 17.66
N VAL A 272 -24.86 -44.50 17.83
CA VAL A 272 -25.19 -45.86 17.23
C VAL A 272 -25.91 -45.96 15.84
N SER A 273 -25.64 -46.87 14.89
CA SER A 273 -25.52 -48.35 14.96
C SER A 273 -25.22 -49.01 13.59
N GLY A 274 -24.49 -50.15 13.59
CA GLY A 274 -24.44 -51.23 12.56
C GLY A 274 -23.80 -50.87 11.21
N VAL A 275 -22.98 -51.66 10.50
CA VAL A 275 -22.70 -53.11 10.42
C VAL A 275 -21.24 -53.29 9.93
N ALA A 276 -20.65 -54.45 10.21
CA ALA A 276 -19.25 -54.88 10.07
C ALA A 276 -18.71 -55.00 8.61
N PRO A 277 -17.37 -55.20 8.42
CA PRO A 277 -16.64 -54.91 7.18
C PRO A 277 -16.18 -56.17 6.39
N GLU A 278 -15.73 -55.98 5.14
CA GLU A 278 -14.88 -56.95 4.43
C GLU A 278 -13.49 -56.38 4.08
N ARG A 279 -12.50 -57.24 4.28
CA ARG A 279 -11.04 -57.02 4.28
C ARG A 279 -10.44 -57.06 2.88
N VAL A 280 -9.33 -56.33 2.68
CA VAL A 280 -8.22 -56.78 1.82
C VAL A 280 -6.89 -56.58 2.56
N SER A 281 -6.06 -57.61 2.47
CA SER A 281 -4.90 -57.98 3.30
C SER A 281 -3.56 -57.37 2.87
N LEU A 282 -2.69 -57.08 3.85
CA LEU A 282 -1.27 -56.76 3.72
C LEU A 282 -0.40 -57.92 4.24
N THR A 283 0.29 -58.62 3.34
CA THR A 283 1.48 -59.43 3.69
C THR A 283 2.39 -59.59 2.48
N LYS A 284 3.53 -58.91 2.48
CA LYS A 284 4.88 -59.41 2.13
C LYS A 284 5.82 -58.23 1.88
N GLU A 285 6.89 -58.18 2.68
CA GLU A 285 8.22 -57.58 2.46
C GLU A 285 8.73 -56.93 3.75
N ILE A 286 9.11 -57.79 4.70
CA ILE A 286 10.08 -57.44 5.75
C ILE A 286 11.15 -58.54 5.72
N SER A 287 12.19 -58.32 4.92
CA SER A 287 13.51 -58.91 5.14
C SER A 287 14.52 -58.14 4.27
N ASN A 288 15.46 -57.46 4.94
CA ASN A 288 16.74 -56.93 4.47
C ASN A 288 16.93 -55.46 4.85
N TYR A 289 17.15 -55.18 6.13
CA TYR A 289 18.11 -54.15 6.52
C TYR A 289 18.89 -54.63 7.74
N SER A 290 20.20 -54.71 7.52
CA SER A 290 21.27 -54.96 8.47
C SER A 290 21.20 -53.98 9.64
N THR A 291 21.60 -54.46 10.82
CA THR A 291 21.71 -53.77 12.11
C THR A 291 21.93 -52.24 12.04
N PRO A 292 21.06 -51.41 12.65
CA PRO A 292 21.32 -50.00 12.84
C PRO A 292 22.24 -49.80 14.05
N THR A 293 23.45 -49.33 13.79
CA THR A 293 24.31 -48.67 14.78
C THR A 293 23.65 -47.39 15.30
N ALA A 294 23.55 -47.27 16.62
CA ALA A 294 23.40 -46.05 17.43
C ALA A 294 22.20 -45.09 17.15
N ASN A 295 21.15 -45.26 17.96
CA ASN A 295 20.29 -44.23 18.60
C ASN A 295 19.79 -43.01 17.75
N PRO A 296 18.52 -42.97 17.29
CA PRO A 296 17.93 -41.81 16.60
C PRO A 296 17.15 -40.90 17.55
N LEU A 297 17.78 -40.46 18.65
CA LEU A 297 17.17 -39.56 19.63
C LEU A 297 18.01 -38.28 19.72
N TYR A 298 17.40 -37.15 19.32
CA TYR A 298 17.91 -35.76 19.39
C TYR A 298 18.87 -35.29 18.27
N GLN A 299 18.39 -35.23 17.02
CA GLN A 299 19.01 -34.36 16.01
C GLN A 299 18.52 -32.92 16.19
N ASN A 300 19.43 -31.97 16.38
CA ASN A 300 19.09 -30.61 16.77
C ASN A 300 18.70 -29.71 15.60
N HIS A 301 18.70 -30.23 14.37
CA HIS A 301 18.47 -29.50 13.12
C HIS A 301 19.40 -28.28 13.05
N LYS A 302 20.66 -28.49 13.42
CA LYS A 302 21.72 -27.49 13.37
C LYS A 302 22.27 -27.38 11.97
N VAL A 303 22.56 -26.15 11.54
CA VAL A 303 23.29 -25.92 10.30
C VAL A 303 24.73 -26.40 10.47
N ILE A 304 25.18 -27.34 9.63
CA ILE A 304 26.60 -27.75 9.57
C ILE A 304 27.37 -26.83 8.63
N LYS A 305 26.81 -26.56 7.46
CA LYS A 305 27.52 -25.86 6.39
C LYS A 305 26.56 -25.16 5.42
N THR A 306 26.94 -23.97 4.98
CA THR A 306 26.28 -23.25 3.89
C THR A 306 27.26 -23.10 2.72
N ARG A 307 26.86 -23.48 1.50
CA ARG A 307 27.68 -23.38 0.29
C ARG A 307 26.91 -22.70 -0.83
N VAL A 308 27.45 -21.61 -1.37
CA VAL A 308 26.90 -21.00 -2.60
C VAL A 308 27.28 -21.88 -3.79
N LEU A 309 26.29 -22.26 -4.59
CA LEU A 309 26.50 -23.07 -5.80
C LEU A 309 26.84 -22.17 -6.99
N GLN A 310 27.78 -22.62 -7.84
CA GLN A 310 28.12 -21.90 -9.08
C GLN A 310 27.03 -22.02 -10.15
N LYS A 311 26.23 -23.10 -10.08
CA LYS A 311 25.12 -23.35 -10.99
C LYS A 311 23.89 -22.53 -10.57
N ARG A 312 23.22 -21.93 -11.55
CA ARG A 312 21.95 -21.22 -11.38
C ARG A 312 20.78 -22.14 -11.72
N GLU A 313 19.68 -22.05 -10.99
CA GLU A 313 18.51 -22.92 -11.15
C GLU A 313 17.19 -22.15 -11.10
N ASP A 314 16.13 -22.76 -11.63
CA ASP A 314 14.77 -22.25 -11.50
C ASP A 314 14.27 -22.42 -10.06
N VAL A 315 13.58 -21.40 -9.54
CA VAL A 315 13.09 -21.38 -8.17
C VAL A 315 11.57 -21.24 -8.08
N TYR A 316 11.03 -21.81 -7.01
CA TYR A 316 9.65 -22.15 -6.79
C TYR A 316 9.23 -21.72 -5.39
N ASP A 317 7.95 -21.44 -5.23
CA ASP A 317 7.35 -21.09 -3.95
C ASP A 317 5.89 -21.57 -3.90
N LEU A 318 5.33 -21.63 -2.69
CA LEU A 318 3.95 -22.02 -2.41
C LEU A 318 3.36 -21.06 -1.37
N THR A 319 2.06 -21.10 -1.11
CA THR A 319 1.36 -20.17 -0.20
C THR A 319 0.64 -20.96 0.91
N ILE A 320 0.84 -20.57 2.17
CA ILE A 320 0.24 -21.21 3.36
C ILE A 320 -0.24 -20.11 4.30
N GLU A 321 -1.49 -20.21 4.70
CA GLU A 321 -2.18 -19.28 5.59
C GLU A 321 -2.62 -20.00 6.87
N PRO A 322 -2.75 -19.30 8.01
CA PRO A 322 -2.55 -17.86 8.20
C PRO A 322 -1.12 -17.47 8.63
N TRP A 323 -0.26 -18.44 8.97
CA TRP A 323 1.02 -18.16 9.63
C TRP A 323 2.21 -18.02 8.69
N HIS A 324 2.02 -18.18 7.38
CA HIS A 324 3.03 -17.96 6.35
C HIS A 324 4.36 -18.68 6.63
N ASN A 325 4.28 -19.93 7.08
CA ASN A 325 5.44 -20.80 7.28
C ASN A 325 5.05 -22.27 7.13
N PHE A 326 6.03 -23.12 6.82
CA PHE A 326 5.77 -24.53 6.55
C PHE A 326 6.95 -25.45 6.80
N ALA A 327 6.66 -26.72 7.01
CA ALA A 327 7.68 -27.73 7.24
C ALA A 327 8.22 -28.33 5.93
N LEU A 328 9.55 -28.33 5.80
CA LEU A 328 10.24 -29.11 4.77
C LEU A 328 10.38 -30.57 5.20
N ALA A 329 10.55 -31.46 4.23
CA ALA A 329 10.86 -32.86 4.51
C ALA A 329 12.17 -33.04 5.30
N ALA A 330 13.07 -32.04 5.20
CA ALA A 330 14.30 -31.93 5.99
C ALA A 330 14.07 -31.71 7.50
N GLY A 331 12.82 -31.64 7.95
CA GLY A 331 12.46 -31.59 9.37
C GLY A 331 12.50 -30.19 9.99
N ILE A 332 12.50 -29.12 9.18
CA ILE A 332 12.59 -27.73 9.64
C ILE A 332 11.44 -26.87 9.12
N PHE A 333 11.10 -25.81 9.88
CA PHE A 333 10.17 -24.77 9.43
C PHE A 333 10.86 -23.65 8.68
N VAL A 334 10.25 -23.23 7.57
CA VAL A 334 10.74 -22.16 6.69
C VAL A 334 9.63 -21.16 6.38
N HIS A 335 10.01 -19.95 6.00
CA HIS A 335 9.05 -18.89 5.73
C HIS A 335 8.41 -19.03 4.34
N ASN A 336 7.16 -18.58 4.23
CA ASN A 336 6.41 -18.42 3.00
C ASN A 336 6.35 -16.93 2.65
N SER A 337 6.58 -16.55 1.41
CA SER A 337 6.47 -15.16 1.02
C SER A 337 5.04 -14.79 0.61
N ILE A 338 4.39 -13.82 1.28
CA ILE A 338 3.27 -12.99 0.72
C ILE A 338 2.85 -11.82 1.66
N ASP A 339 2.55 -10.67 1.02
CA ASP A 339 1.82 -9.45 1.41
C ASP A 339 1.97 -8.88 2.83
N GLY A 340 2.69 -7.75 2.91
CA GLY A 340 2.90 -6.97 4.13
C GLY A 340 4.34 -7.06 4.67
N ASP A 341 5.17 -7.91 4.08
CA ASP A 341 6.57 -8.06 4.44
C ASP A 341 7.39 -6.81 4.13
N SER A 342 8.24 -6.42 5.09
CA SER A 342 9.29 -5.44 4.84
C SER A 342 10.16 -5.88 3.65
N ALA A 343 10.64 -4.92 2.87
CA ALA A 343 11.50 -5.20 1.73
C ALA A 343 12.74 -6.03 2.14
N ALA A 344 13.19 -6.91 1.25
CA ALA A 344 14.42 -7.66 1.45
C ALA A 344 15.60 -6.72 1.66
N ALA A 345 16.51 -7.01 2.58
CA ALA A 345 17.61 -6.09 2.91
C ALA A 345 18.32 -5.48 1.68
N TYR A 346 18.75 -4.21 1.80
CA TYR A 346 19.33 -3.40 0.70
C TYR A 346 20.55 -4.00 -0.01
N ARG A 347 21.17 -5.01 0.59
CA ARG A 347 22.25 -5.81 -0.01
C ARG A 347 21.77 -6.75 -1.13
N TYR A 348 20.46 -6.94 -1.28
CA TYR A 348 19.85 -7.75 -2.34
C TYR A 348 19.09 -6.95 -3.36
N THR A 349 18.38 -5.91 -2.91
CA THR A 349 17.63 -5.06 -3.81
C THR A 349 18.58 -4.24 -4.65
N GLU A 350 18.12 -3.92 -5.85
CA GLU A 350 18.77 -3.06 -6.81
C GLU A 350 17.80 -1.96 -7.22
N ALA A 351 18.33 -0.79 -7.54
CA ALA A 351 17.55 0.38 -7.89
C ALA A 351 18.23 1.17 -9.01
N ARG A 352 17.41 1.85 -9.81
CA ARG A 352 17.80 2.91 -10.75
C ARG A 352 16.67 3.95 -10.83
N LEU A 353 16.93 5.12 -11.42
CA LEU A 353 15.87 6.10 -11.62
C LEU A 353 14.79 5.53 -12.56
N SER A 354 13.53 5.85 -12.30
CA SER A 354 12.48 5.63 -13.29
C SER A 354 12.56 6.72 -14.37
N LYS A 355 11.88 6.51 -15.51
CA LYS A 355 11.84 7.52 -16.58
C LYS A 355 11.29 8.87 -16.08
N ILE A 356 10.29 8.84 -15.20
CA ILE A 356 9.71 10.06 -14.60
C ILE A 356 10.58 10.65 -13.48
N GLY A 357 11.31 9.80 -12.74
CA GLY A 357 12.28 10.23 -11.73
C GLY A 357 13.46 10.98 -12.35
N GLU A 358 13.95 10.52 -13.50
CA GLU A 358 14.99 11.22 -14.26
C GLU A 358 14.50 12.56 -14.81
N GLU A 359 13.27 12.61 -15.35
CA GLU A 359 12.68 13.86 -15.85
C GLU A 359 12.57 14.93 -14.74
N THR A 360 12.37 14.53 -13.49
CA THR A 360 12.32 15.43 -12.31
C THR A 360 13.66 16.17 -12.08
N LEU A 361 14.77 15.61 -12.57
CA LEU A 361 16.13 16.14 -12.44
C LEU A 361 16.64 16.85 -13.70
N LYS A 362 15.80 16.96 -14.73
CA LYS A 362 16.17 17.53 -16.03
C LYS A 362 16.67 18.97 -15.90
N ASP A 363 17.73 19.29 -16.65
CA ASP A 363 18.38 20.60 -16.69
C ASP A 363 19.02 21.08 -15.36
N ILE A 364 19.23 20.21 -14.38
CA ILE A 364 19.84 20.60 -13.09
C ILE A 364 21.29 21.13 -13.23
N ASN A 365 22.02 20.67 -14.25
CA ASN A 365 23.41 21.10 -14.54
C ASN A 365 23.50 22.46 -15.28
N LYS A 366 22.38 23.13 -15.53
CA LYS A 366 22.31 24.40 -16.27
C LYS A 366 22.02 25.60 -15.38
N ASP A 367 22.51 25.58 -14.13
CA ASP A 367 22.31 26.65 -13.15
C ASP A 367 20.83 27.01 -12.95
N THR A 368 19.96 26.00 -12.98
CA THR A 368 18.51 26.18 -12.91
C THR A 368 17.97 26.32 -11.50
N VAL A 369 18.75 25.90 -10.50
CA VAL A 369 18.39 25.90 -9.08
C VAL A 369 19.59 26.27 -8.24
N ASP A 370 19.34 26.85 -7.06
CA ASP A 370 20.41 27.18 -6.12
C ASP A 370 20.97 25.93 -5.46
N PHE A 371 22.26 25.96 -5.17
CA PHE A 371 22.99 24.92 -4.46
C PHE A 371 23.48 25.43 -3.10
N VAL A 372 23.38 24.59 -2.07
CA VAL A 372 23.89 24.85 -0.72
C VAL A 372 24.98 23.86 -0.38
N ASP A 373 25.85 24.22 0.56
CA ASP A 373 26.82 23.29 1.11
C ASP A 373 26.13 22.12 1.80
N ASN A 374 26.70 20.93 1.63
CA ASN A 374 26.31 19.76 2.40
C ASN A 374 26.80 19.89 3.87
N TYR A 375 26.52 18.88 4.69
CA TYR A 375 26.77 18.94 6.14
C TYR A 375 28.25 19.13 6.54
N ASP A 376 29.21 18.77 5.68
CA ASP A 376 30.66 18.93 5.90
C ASP A 376 31.31 19.99 4.99
N ALA A 377 30.50 20.73 4.21
CA ALA A 377 30.92 21.73 3.24
C ALA A 377 31.95 21.27 2.19
N THR A 378 32.04 19.95 1.93
CA THR A 378 32.91 19.41 0.86
C THR A 378 32.19 19.30 -0.48
N ARG A 379 30.85 19.25 -0.48
CA ARG A 379 30.01 19.11 -1.66
C ARG A 379 28.86 20.10 -1.63
N LYS A 380 28.21 20.25 -2.78
CA LYS A 380 27.02 21.07 -2.95
C LYS A 380 25.81 20.18 -3.18
N GLU A 381 24.67 20.53 -2.57
CA GLU A 381 23.37 19.87 -2.81
C GLU A 381 22.32 20.88 -3.29
N PRO A 382 21.40 20.48 -4.20
CA PRO A 382 20.37 21.36 -4.71
C PRO A 382 19.33 21.67 -3.64
N THR A 383 18.94 22.94 -3.56
CA THR A 383 17.93 23.42 -2.61
C THR A 383 16.52 22.92 -2.95
N VAL A 384 16.19 22.91 -4.23
CA VAL A 384 14.98 22.39 -4.85
C VAL A 384 15.34 21.73 -6.18
N LEU A 385 14.45 20.88 -6.70
CA LEU A 385 14.63 20.32 -8.04
C LEU A 385 13.98 21.21 -9.12
N PRO A 386 14.56 21.28 -10.34
CA PRO A 386 13.98 22.04 -11.46
C PRO A 386 12.68 21.44 -12.00
N SER A 387 12.34 20.22 -11.58
CA SER A 387 11.20 19.38 -11.96
C SER A 387 10.17 20.03 -12.90
N PRO A 388 10.04 19.55 -14.15
CA PRO A 388 8.98 20.00 -15.05
C PRO A 388 7.60 19.45 -14.65
N LEU A 389 7.54 18.62 -13.61
CA LEU A 389 6.36 17.92 -13.12
C LEU A 389 5.93 18.46 -11.75
N PRO A 390 4.63 18.71 -11.51
CA PRO A 390 4.10 19.14 -10.21
C PRO A 390 4.01 17.97 -9.22
N GLN A 391 5.16 17.43 -8.82
CA GLN A 391 5.27 16.19 -8.04
C GLN A 391 4.47 16.19 -6.73
N LEU A 392 4.32 17.36 -6.09
CA LEU A 392 3.53 17.50 -4.85
C LEU A 392 2.10 17.00 -5.01
N LEU A 393 1.46 17.31 -6.16
CA LEU A 393 0.09 16.88 -6.45
C LEU A 393 0.07 15.49 -7.09
N LEU A 394 1.03 15.17 -7.95
CA LEU A 394 1.06 13.89 -8.67
C LEU A 394 1.18 12.70 -7.71
N ASN A 395 2.15 12.76 -6.81
CA ASN A 395 2.47 11.68 -5.88
C ASN A 395 1.92 11.89 -4.48
N GLY A 396 1.53 13.13 -4.14
CA GLY A 396 1.09 13.46 -2.80
C GLY A 396 2.23 13.44 -1.79
N CYS A 397 1.90 13.73 -0.53
CA CYS A 397 2.86 13.66 0.56
C CYS A 397 2.14 13.32 1.86
N LEU A 398 2.75 12.45 2.66
CA LEU A 398 2.35 12.17 4.03
C LEU A 398 3.52 12.54 4.94
N GLY A 399 3.27 13.37 5.96
CA GLY A 399 4.30 13.77 6.91
C GLY A 399 3.70 14.24 8.23
N ILE A 400 4.30 13.82 9.33
CA ILE A 400 3.96 14.29 10.68
C ILE A 400 5.17 15.09 11.16
N ALA A 401 4.93 16.35 11.52
CA ALA A 401 5.91 17.29 12.06
C ALA A 401 5.58 17.58 13.54
N VAL A 402 6.36 18.45 14.17
CA VAL A 402 6.07 18.90 15.54
C VAL A 402 4.85 19.84 15.51
N GLY A 403 3.73 19.39 16.07
CA GLY A 403 2.48 20.17 16.13
C GLY A 403 1.72 20.33 14.80
N MET A 404 2.18 19.68 13.72
CA MET A 404 1.57 19.79 12.40
C MET A 404 1.59 18.45 11.66
N ALA A 405 0.70 18.28 10.69
CA ALA A 405 0.73 17.14 9.78
C ALA A 405 0.38 17.60 8.36
N THR A 406 0.90 16.91 7.36
CA THR A 406 0.55 17.06 5.94
C THR A 406 0.06 15.73 5.41
N ASN A 407 -1.04 15.76 4.66
CA ASN A 407 -1.64 14.59 4.03
C ASN A 407 -2.27 15.00 2.71
N ILE A 408 -1.47 14.92 1.65
CA ILE A 408 -1.82 15.35 0.29
C ILE A 408 -2.03 14.08 -0.55
N PRO A 409 -3.19 13.90 -1.18
CA PRO A 409 -3.47 12.74 -2.01
C PRO A 409 -2.83 12.89 -3.40
N PRO A 410 -2.54 11.77 -4.08
CA PRO A 410 -2.07 11.76 -5.45
C PRO A 410 -3.16 12.17 -6.46
N HIS A 411 -2.73 12.63 -7.65
CA HIS A 411 -3.61 13.12 -8.72
C HIS A 411 -3.17 12.58 -10.09
N ASN A 412 -4.08 12.66 -11.06
CA ASN A 412 -3.78 12.26 -12.43
C ASN A 412 -2.92 13.31 -13.16
N LEU A 413 -1.90 12.86 -13.89
CA LEU A 413 -0.94 13.73 -14.56
C LEU A 413 -1.56 14.53 -15.69
N LYS A 414 -2.46 13.93 -16.49
CA LYS A 414 -3.12 14.62 -17.60
C LYS A 414 -3.99 15.77 -17.08
N GLU A 415 -4.76 15.49 -16.04
CA GLU A 415 -5.67 16.46 -15.42
C GLU A 415 -4.90 17.64 -14.80
N VAL A 416 -3.82 17.36 -14.07
CA VAL A 416 -2.99 18.39 -13.44
C VAL A 416 -2.27 19.25 -14.49
N CYS A 417 -1.75 18.65 -15.57
CA CYS A 417 -1.14 19.41 -16.67
C CYS A 417 -2.16 20.33 -17.36
N ASP A 418 -3.38 19.85 -17.61
CA ASP A 418 -4.44 20.66 -18.24
C ASP A 418 -4.87 21.83 -17.34
N ALA A 419 -5.01 21.58 -16.03
CA ALA A 419 -5.28 22.62 -15.05
C ALA A 419 -4.14 23.65 -14.95
N ALA A 420 -2.89 23.21 -14.98
CA ALA A 420 -1.72 24.10 -14.96
C ALA A 420 -1.65 24.99 -16.21
N VAL A 421 -1.92 24.43 -17.40
CA VAL A 421 -2.00 25.20 -18.65
C VAL A 421 -3.12 26.23 -18.60
N TYR A 422 -4.29 25.85 -18.06
CA TYR A 422 -5.42 26.77 -17.89
C TYR A 422 -5.08 27.93 -16.93
N LEU A 423 -4.45 27.63 -15.79
CA LEU A 423 -4.06 28.61 -14.78
C LEU A 423 -2.99 29.59 -15.31
N LEU A 424 -2.11 29.13 -16.22
CA LEU A 424 -1.09 29.97 -16.82
C LEU A 424 -1.66 31.11 -17.69
N ASP A 425 -2.80 30.86 -18.34
CA ASP A 425 -3.57 31.86 -19.10
C ASP A 425 -4.46 32.72 -18.20
N ARG A 426 -5.02 32.12 -17.13
CA ARG A 426 -5.94 32.77 -16.21
C ARG A 426 -5.41 32.65 -14.76
N PRO A 427 -4.47 33.51 -14.33
CA PRO A 427 -3.82 33.40 -13.03
C PRO A 427 -4.77 33.63 -11.83
N LYS A 428 -5.96 34.20 -12.08
CA LYS A 428 -7.01 34.41 -11.06
C LYS A 428 -8.11 33.33 -11.10
N ALA A 429 -7.88 32.21 -11.79
CA ALA A 429 -8.86 31.13 -11.85
C ALA A 429 -9.16 30.58 -10.45
N THR A 430 -10.43 30.27 -10.21
CA THR A 430 -10.87 29.69 -8.94
C THR A 430 -10.63 28.19 -8.91
N VAL A 431 -10.67 27.58 -7.72
CA VAL A 431 -10.57 26.13 -7.59
C VAL A 431 -11.70 25.41 -8.34
N GLU A 432 -12.90 25.99 -8.38
CA GLU A 432 -14.04 25.47 -9.15
C GLU A 432 -13.74 25.39 -10.66
N ASP A 433 -13.04 26.40 -11.20
CA ASP A 433 -12.60 26.38 -12.59
C ASP A 433 -11.56 25.29 -12.86
N LEU A 434 -10.65 25.05 -11.91
CA LEU A 434 -9.66 23.98 -12.01
C LEU A 434 -10.31 22.59 -11.94
N PHE A 435 -11.39 22.44 -11.18
CA PHE A 435 -12.15 21.19 -11.06
C PHE A 435 -12.95 20.82 -12.32
N LYS A 436 -13.03 21.71 -13.32
CA LYS A 436 -13.47 21.34 -14.69
C LYS A 436 -12.48 20.39 -15.37
N PHE A 437 -11.21 20.43 -14.96
CA PHE A 437 -10.14 19.56 -15.46
C PHE A 437 -9.75 18.48 -14.46
N ILE A 438 -9.54 18.85 -13.19
CA ILE A 438 -9.19 17.94 -12.10
C ILE A 438 -10.47 17.38 -11.49
N LYS A 439 -10.75 16.10 -11.74
CA LYS A 439 -11.97 15.45 -11.23
C LYS A 439 -11.90 15.16 -9.72
N GLY A 440 -10.68 15.13 -9.17
CA GLY A 440 -10.37 14.83 -7.78
C GLY A 440 -9.13 13.93 -7.64
N PRO A 441 -8.82 13.45 -6.42
CA PRO A 441 -7.73 12.50 -6.17
C PRO A 441 -7.72 11.28 -7.10
N ASP A 442 -6.54 10.85 -7.56
CA ASP A 442 -6.36 9.60 -8.29
C ASP A 442 -5.37 8.70 -7.55
N PHE A 443 -5.90 7.75 -6.78
CA PHE A 443 -5.12 6.83 -5.97
C PHE A 443 -4.50 5.70 -6.80
N PRO A 444 -3.29 5.23 -6.42
CA PRO A 444 -2.63 4.12 -7.13
C PRO A 444 -3.43 2.81 -7.06
N THR A 445 -4.15 2.57 -5.96
CA THR A 445 -5.00 1.39 -5.75
C THR A 445 -6.38 1.50 -6.42
N GLY A 446 -6.70 2.64 -7.03
CA GLY A 446 -8.03 2.91 -7.60
C GLY A 446 -9.06 3.22 -6.52
N GLY A 447 -10.22 2.57 -6.61
CA GLY A 447 -11.36 2.76 -5.73
C GLY A 447 -12.33 3.83 -6.21
N GLN A 448 -13.23 4.19 -5.31
CA GLN A 448 -14.33 5.12 -5.55
C GLN A 448 -14.28 6.26 -4.54
N ILE A 449 -14.50 7.49 -5.02
CA ILE A 449 -14.67 8.68 -4.19
C ILE A 449 -16.03 9.32 -4.43
N PHE A 450 -16.57 9.95 -3.41
CA PHE A 450 -17.93 10.50 -3.41
C PHE A 450 -17.95 11.98 -3.03
N ASN A 451 -19.10 12.62 -3.27
CA ASN A 451 -19.39 13.99 -2.87
C ASN A 451 -18.43 15.04 -3.46
N GLN A 452 -18.52 15.26 -4.77
CA GLN A 452 -17.63 16.19 -5.48
C GLN A 452 -17.67 17.63 -4.92
N LYS A 453 -18.81 18.09 -4.40
CA LYS A 453 -18.95 19.43 -3.78
C LYS A 453 -18.09 19.59 -2.53
N GLU A 454 -18.06 18.56 -1.67
CA GLU A 454 -17.24 18.54 -0.46
C GLU A 454 -15.75 18.45 -0.81
N ILE A 455 -15.41 17.68 -1.84
CA ILE A 455 -14.03 17.63 -2.37
C ILE A 455 -13.60 19.04 -2.81
N ILE A 456 -14.39 19.74 -3.64
CA ILE A 456 -14.05 21.10 -4.08
C ILE A 456 -13.83 22.03 -2.89
N THR A 457 -14.71 21.97 -1.88
CA THR A 457 -14.59 22.78 -0.65
C THR A 457 -13.29 22.47 0.10
N ALA A 458 -12.94 21.19 0.24
CA ALA A 458 -11.71 20.76 0.89
C ALA A 458 -10.45 21.28 0.16
N TYR A 459 -10.45 21.28 -1.17
CA TYR A 459 -9.34 21.81 -1.97
C TYR A 459 -9.26 23.34 -2.01
N SER A 460 -10.39 24.02 -1.82
CA SER A 460 -10.44 25.48 -1.66
C SER A 460 -9.88 25.92 -0.30
N GLN A 461 -10.21 25.20 0.77
CA GLN A 461 -9.71 25.49 2.12
C GLN A 461 -8.32 24.90 2.40
N GLY A 462 -7.86 23.97 1.57
CA GLY A 462 -6.63 23.22 1.79
C GLY A 462 -6.75 22.08 2.82
N LYS A 463 -7.91 21.92 3.45
CA LYS A 463 -8.20 20.88 4.45
C LYS A 463 -9.63 20.39 4.30
N GLY A 464 -9.85 19.08 4.48
CA GLY A 464 -11.20 18.52 4.54
C GLY A 464 -11.25 17.01 4.37
N PRO A 465 -12.39 16.37 4.66
CA PRO A 465 -12.59 14.94 4.48
C PRO A 465 -12.89 14.59 3.02
N ILE A 466 -12.42 13.42 2.58
CA ILE A 466 -12.75 12.81 1.29
C ILE A 466 -13.16 11.37 1.56
N LEU A 467 -14.41 11.02 1.28
CA LEU A 467 -14.90 9.66 1.48
C LEU A 467 -14.37 8.75 0.37
N THR A 468 -13.64 7.71 0.75
CA THR A 468 -13.09 6.70 -0.16
C THR A 468 -13.73 5.35 0.11
N ARG A 469 -13.95 4.57 -0.95
CA ARG A 469 -14.57 3.25 -0.89
C ARG A 469 -13.89 2.28 -1.85
N GLY A 470 -13.73 1.03 -1.42
CA GLY A 470 -13.28 -0.06 -2.29
C GLY A 470 -14.31 -0.39 -3.36
N LYS A 471 -13.85 -1.02 -4.44
CA LYS A 471 -14.72 -1.47 -5.53
C LYS A 471 -15.16 -2.90 -5.26
N THR A 472 -16.46 -3.12 -5.36
CA THR A 472 -17.07 -4.43 -5.12
C THR A 472 -18.07 -4.78 -6.20
N ASP A 473 -18.12 -6.05 -6.56
CA ASP A 473 -19.08 -6.61 -7.50
C ASP A 473 -19.86 -7.75 -6.82
N ILE A 474 -21.17 -7.82 -7.08
CA ILE A 474 -22.04 -8.89 -6.57
C ILE A 474 -22.31 -9.86 -7.73
N ILE A 475 -21.99 -11.13 -7.55
CA ILE A 475 -22.21 -12.18 -8.55
C ILE A 475 -23.19 -13.22 -8.01
N GLU A 476 -24.14 -13.62 -8.85
CA GLU A 476 -25.03 -14.74 -8.58
C GLU A 476 -24.41 -16.04 -9.11
N LYS A 477 -24.31 -17.07 -8.26
CA LYS A 477 -23.78 -18.39 -8.62
C LYS A 477 -24.81 -19.47 -8.29
N LYS A 478 -24.75 -20.62 -8.99
CA LYS A 478 -25.60 -21.78 -8.70
C LYS A 478 -25.39 -22.25 -7.26
N GLY A 479 -26.23 -21.77 -6.34
CA GLY A 479 -26.17 -22.09 -4.91
C GLY A 479 -26.02 -20.91 -3.94
N GLY A 480 -25.99 -19.65 -4.40
CA GLY A 480 -25.99 -18.44 -3.55
C GLY A 480 -25.38 -17.21 -4.23
N PHE A 481 -25.27 -16.10 -3.50
CA PHE A 481 -24.60 -14.88 -3.94
C PHE A 481 -23.16 -14.81 -3.44
N GLN A 482 -22.31 -14.13 -4.20
CA GLN A 482 -20.93 -13.82 -3.82
C GLN A 482 -20.69 -12.32 -3.89
N ILE A 483 -19.95 -11.77 -2.92
CA ILE A 483 -19.42 -10.40 -2.99
C ILE A 483 -17.93 -10.51 -3.29
N ILE A 484 -17.49 -9.84 -4.34
CA ILE A 484 -16.08 -9.83 -4.77
C ILE A 484 -15.56 -8.42 -4.62
N ILE A 485 -14.49 -8.26 -3.85
CA ILE A 485 -13.77 -7.00 -3.69
C ILE A 485 -12.58 -7.02 -4.64
N THR A 486 -12.54 -6.06 -5.56
CA THR A 486 -11.51 -5.94 -6.60
C THR A 486 -10.53 -4.80 -6.35
N GLU A 487 -10.92 -3.77 -5.59
CA GLU A 487 -10.06 -2.62 -5.27
C GLU A 487 -10.30 -2.21 -3.81
N ILE A 488 -9.24 -1.79 -3.10
CA ILE A 488 -9.32 -1.31 -1.72
C ILE A 488 -8.93 0.17 -1.61
N PRO A 489 -9.43 0.89 -0.59
CA PRO A 489 -9.05 2.28 -0.37
C PRO A 489 -7.54 2.47 -0.18
N TYR A 490 -7.08 3.70 -0.47
CA TYR A 490 -5.67 4.06 -0.34
C TYR A 490 -5.19 3.95 1.11
N GLN A 491 -3.94 3.50 1.30
CA GLN A 491 -3.31 3.25 2.61
C GLN A 491 -4.04 2.21 3.49
N VAL A 492 -4.83 1.33 2.90
CA VAL A 492 -5.40 0.15 3.59
C VAL A 492 -4.58 -1.07 3.21
N GLN A 493 -4.14 -1.83 4.22
CA GLN A 493 -3.44 -3.09 4.01
C GLN A 493 -4.44 -4.23 3.87
N LYS A 494 -4.26 -5.07 2.85
CA LYS A 494 -5.14 -6.22 2.58
C LYS A 494 -5.23 -7.17 3.77
N SER A 495 -4.10 -7.54 4.37
CA SER A 495 -4.03 -8.47 5.50
C SER A 495 -4.82 -7.96 6.71
N THR A 496 -4.63 -6.69 7.08
CA THR A 496 -5.40 -6.04 8.15
C THR A 496 -6.90 -5.99 7.83
N LEU A 497 -7.26 -5.71 6.58
CA LEU A 497 -8.66 -5.66 6.15
C LEU A 497 -9.32 -7.05 6.23
N VAL A 498 -8.64 -8.10 5.79
CA VAL A 498 -9.14 -9.49 5.90
C VAL A 498 -9.28 -9.92 7.36
N GLN A 499 -8.34 -9.53 8.23
CA GLN A 499 -8.46 -9.76 9.68
C GLN A 499 -9.66 -9.02 10.29
N GLN A 500 -9.91 -7.77 9.89
CA GLN A 500 -11.11 -7.04 10.30
C GLN A 500 -12.38 -7.78 9.87
N PHE A 501 -12.43 -8.28 8.63
CA PHE A 501 -13.59 -9.03 8.16
C PHE A 501 -13.84 -10.31 8.97
N ALA A 502 -12.80 -11.10 9.24
CA ALA A 502 -12.91 -12.29 10.07
C ALA A 502 -13.46 -11.96 11.48
N ARG A 503 -12.91 -10.92 12.11
CA ARG A 503 -13.36 -10.43 13.42
C ARG A 503 -14.82 -9.98 13.41
N LEU A 504 -15.26 -9.27 12.37
CA LEU A 504 -16.65 -8.81 12.24
C LEU A 504 -17.66 -9.96 12.09
N VAL A 505 -17.22 -11.08 11.48
CA VAL A 505 -18.02 -12.32 11.38
C VAL A 505 -18.05 -13.05 12.73
N GLU A 506 -16.92 -13.14 13.43
CA GLU A 506 -16.84 -13.75 14.78
C GLU A 506 -17.68 -13.00 15.81
N GLU A 507 -17.64 -11.67 15.81
CA GLU A 507 -18.44 -10.78 16.68
C GLU A 507 -19.93 -10.73 16.28
N LYS A 508 -20.36 -11.49 15.25
CA LYS A 508 -21.73 -11.51 14.69
C LYS A 508 -22.27 -10.15 14.24
N LYS A 509 -21.40 -9.16 14.00
CA LYS A 509 -21.81 -7.88 13.39
C LYS A 509 -22.22 -8.06 11.93
N ILE A 510 -21.55 -8.99 11.24
CA ILE A 510 -21.90 -9.41 9.88
C ILE A 510 -22.37 -10.86 9.93
N GLU A 511 -23.67 -11.05 9.72
CA GLU A 511 -24.29 -12.37 9.68
C GLU A 511 -24.47 -12.87 8.24
N ALA A 512 -24.78 -14.15 8.10
CA ALA A 512 -25.06 -14.81 6.81
C ALA A 512 -23.89 -14.86 5.80
N VAL A 513 -22.65 -14.68 6.27
CA VAL A 513 -21.42 -15.08 5.54
C VAL A 513 -21.14 -16.56 5.80
N LYS A 514 -20.82 -17.30 4.73
CA LYS A 514 -20.45 -18.72 4.79
C LYS A 514 -18.94 -18.90 4.91
N ASP A 515 -18.19 -18.15 4.09
CA ASP A 515 -16.73 -18.27 3.99
C ASP A 515 -16.14 -16.97 3.41
N ILE A 516 -14.87 -16.70 3.74
CA ILE A 516 -14.08 -15.58 3.21
C ILE A 516 -12.81 -16.17 2.60
N ARG A 517 -12.57 -15.92 1.32
CA ARG A 517 -11.38 -16.38 0.60
C ARG A 517 -10.61 -15.21 0.02
N ASP A 518 -9.30 -15.24 0.16
CA ASP A 518 -8.41 -14.40 -0.62
C ASP A 518 -7.96 -15.18 -1.87
N GLU A 519 -8.37 -14.70 -3.04
CA GLU A 519 -8.02 -15.22 -4.37
C GLU A 519 -7.12 -14.22 -5.13
N SER A 520 -6.49 -13.28 -4.42
CA SER A 520 -5.61 -12.28 -5.03
C SER A 520 -4.36 -12.93 -5.63
N ASP A 521 -3.97 -12.45 -6.81
CA ASP A 521 -2.79 -12.94 -7.54
C ASP A 521 -1.91 -11.77 -8.03
N ARG A 522 -1.02 -12.03 -8.99
CA ARG A 522 -0.19 -10.98 -9.60
C ARG A 522 -0.96 -10.10 -10.58
N GLU A 523 -2.13 -10.53 -11.03
CA GLU A 523 -2.97 -9.81 -12.00
C GLU A 523 -3.94 -8.86 -11.29
N GLY A 524 -4.30 -9.13 -10.03
CA GLY A 524 -5.04 -8.17 -9.22
C GLY A 524 -5.48 -8.67 -7.84
N LEU A 525 -6.04 -7.73 -7.07
CA LEU A 525 -6.69 -7.99 -5.80
C LEU A 525 -8.04 -8.68 -6.04
N ARG A 526 -8.32 -9.77 -5.31
CA ARG A 526 -9.60 -10.47 -5.38
C ARG A 526 -9.93 -11.12 -4.04
N ILE A 527 -10.77 -10.46 -3.25
CA ILE A 527 -11.30 -11.03 -2.00
C ILE A 527 -12.75 -11.46 -2.23
N VAL A 528 -13.07 -12.72 -1.94
CA VAL A 528 -14.37 -13.32 -2.21
C VAL A 528 -15.08 -13.68 -0.91
N PHE A 529 -16.29 -13.17 -0.74
CA PHE A 529 -17.23 -13.55 0.30
C PHE A 529 -18.27 -14.49 -0.27
N ASP A 530 -18.32 -15.72 0.22
CA ASP A 530 -19.42 -16.63 -0.05
C ASP A 530 -20.55 -16.35 0.93
N LEU A 531 -21.75 -16.05 0.42
CA LEU A 531 -22.91 -15.79 1.26
C LEU A 531 -23.79 -17.04 1.39
N LYS A 532 -24.59 -17.11 2.46
CA LYS A 532 -25.63 -18.14 2.61
C LYS A 532 -26.77 -17.92 1.60
N ARG A 533 -27.57 -18.96 1.32
CA ARG A 533 -28.63 -18.93 0.29
C ARG A 533 -29.75 -17.90 0.55
N ASP A 534 -29.99 -17.61 1.82
CA ASP A 534 -30.98 -16.68 2.36
C ASP A 534 -30.40 -15.28 2.62
N ALA A 535 -29.11 -15.08 2.35
CA ALA A 535 -28.43 -13.81 2.60
C ALA A 535 -28.83 -12.74 1.59
N PHE A 536 -28.99 -11.51 2.07
CA PHE A 536 -29.19 -10.33 1.23
C PHE A 536 -27.83 -9.66 0.95
N PRO A 537 -27.28 -9.76 -0.27
CA PRO A 537 -25.91 -9.31 -0.56
C PRO A 537 -25.70 -7.83 -0.31
N GLN A 538 -26.68 -7.00 -0.68
CA GLN A 538 -26.60 -5.55 -0.51
C GLN A 538 -26.53 -5.14 0.97
N LYS A 539 -27.27 -5.83 1.83
CA LYS A 539 -27.26 -5.60 3.29
C LYS A 539 -25.88 -5.89 3.88
N ILE A 540 -25.29 -7.02 3.48
CA ILE A 540 -23.97 -7.45 3.95
C ILE A 540 -22.90 -6.48 3.44
N LEU A 541 -22.98 -6.10 2.16
CA LEU A 541 -22.07 -5.12 1.56
C LEU A 541 -22.12 -3.77 2.29
N ASN A 542 -23.31 -3.26 2.58
CA ASN A 542 -23.47 -2.01 3.33
C ASN A 542 -22.91 -2.11 4.76
N ARG A 543 -23.06 -3.27 5.44
CA ARG A 543 -22.40 -3.51 6.74
C ARG A 543 -20.88 -3.56 6.62
N LEU A 544 -20.35 -4.19 5.56
CA LEU A 544 -18.91 -4.18 5.28
C LEU A 544 -18.42 -2.73 5.14
N TYR A 545 -19.11 -1.87 4.40
CA TYR A 545 -18.74 -0.45 4.30
C TYR A 545 -18.84 0.29 5.63
N LYS A 546 -19.84 0.01 6.48
CA LYS A 546 -20.03 0.73 7.75
C LYS A 546 -18.99 0.36 8.81
N PHE A 547 -18.57 -0.92 8.87
CA PHE A 547 -17.79 -1.45 10.00
C PHE A 547 -16.35 -1.85 9.66
N SER A 548 -15.91 -1.70 8.41
CA SER A 548 -14.54 -2.04 8.00
C SER A 548 -13.86 -0.90 7.25
N ASP A 549 -12.54 -0.98 7.12
CA ASP A 549 -11.73 -0.04 6.33
C ASP A 549 -12.00 -0.15 4.80
N LEU A 550 -12.96 -0.97 4.36
CA LEU A 550 -13.40 -1.00 2.96
C LEU A 550 -14.05 0.33 2.54
N GLN A 551 -14.59 1.10 3.49
CA GLN A 551 -14.93 2.51 3.30
C GLN A 551 -14.22 3.32 4.38
N LYS A 552 -13.42 4.29 3.96
CA LYS A 552 -12.57 5.07 4.85
C LYS A 552 -12.55 6.54 4.44
N THR A 553 -12.56 7.44 5.41
CA THR A 553 -12.38 8.87 5.14
C THR A 553 -10.89 9.18 5.04
N PHE A 554 -10.48 9.72 3.91
CA PHE A 554 -9.16 10.32 3.73
C PHE A 554 -9.22 11.79 4.13
N TYR A 555 -8.47 12.19 5.15
CA TYR A 555 -8.40 13.58 5.60
C TYR A 555 -7.32 14.33 4.84
N LEU A 556 -7.73 15.14 3.86
CA LEU A 556 -6.85 16.02 3.09
C LEU A 556 -6.34 17.15 3.99
N ASN A 557 -5.03 17.39 3.94
CA ASN A 557 -4.37 18.52 4.57
C ASN A 557 -3.16 18.95 3.73
N MET A 558 -3.36 20.00 2.92
CA MET A 558 -2.40 20.58 1.98
C MET A 558 -1.43 21.54 2.66
N LEU A 559 -0.64 21.00 3.59
CA LEU A 559 0.41 21.74 4.29
C LEU A 559 1.77 21.52 3.60
N ALA A 560 2.41 22.60 3.16
CA ALA A 560 3.76 22.56 2.56
C ALA A 560 4.58 23.78 3.00
N LEU A 561 5.89 23.71 2.79
CA LEU A 561 6.80 24.83 3.04
C LEU A 561 6.79 25.78 1.85
N VAL A 562 6.52 27.06 2.12
CA VAL A 562 6.73 28.17 1.19
C VAL A 562 8.07 28.80 1.53
N ASP A 563 8.91 29.01 0.51
CA ASP A 563 10.26 29.57 0.63
C ASP A 563 11.16 28.84 1.66
N ARG A 564 10.91 27.53 1.83
CA ARG A 564 11.57 26.60 2.78
C ARG A 564 11.35 26.86 4.27
N ILE A 565 10.89 28.03 4.67
CA ILE A 565 10.86 28.40 6.10
C ILE A 565 9.44 28.31 6.66
N GLN A 566 8.43 28.71 5.89
CA GLN A 566 7.10 28.94 6.43
C GLN A 566 6.14 27.81 6.07
N PRO A 567 5.67 26.99 7.04
CA PRO A 567 4.63 26.01 6.80
C PRO A 567 3.28 26.71 6.62
N ARG A 568 2.66 26.54 5.45
CA ARG A 568 1.34 27.12 5.14
C ARG A 568 0.37 26.07 4.61
N VAL A 569 -0.89 26.19 5.03
CA VAL A 569 -1.99 25.46 4.40
C VAL A 569 -2.31 26.20 3.11
N LEU A 570 -2.27 25.49 2.00
CA LEU A 570 -2.43 26.05 0.66
C LEU A 570 -3.66 25.42 0.00
N SER A 571 -4.34 26.20 -0.83
CA SER A 571 -5.36 25.71 -1.76
C SER A 571 -4.73 25.07 -3.00
N LEU A 572 -5.54 24.35 -3.78
CA LEU A 572 -5.10 23.74 -5.05
C LEU A 572 -4.53 24.77 -6.03
N ALA A 573 -5.19 25.93 -6.13
CA ALA A 573 -4.80 27.00 -7.03
C ALA A 573 -3.46 27.61 -6.60
N GLU A 574 -3.24 27.81 -5.29
CA GLU A 574 -1.97 28.33 -4.77
C GLU A 574 -0.81 27.37 -5.03
N ILE A 575 -0.98 26.05 -4.80
CA ILE A 575 0.06 25.05 -5.08
C ILE A 575 0.48 25.08 -6.55
N LEU A 576 -0.50 25.07 -7.47
CA LEU A 576 -0.22 25.14 -8.90
C LEU A 576 0.44 26.46 -9.29
N ASN A 577 0.03 27.58 -8.69
CA ASN A 577 0.63 28.87 -8.96
C ASN A 577 2.11 28.92 -8.50
N TYR A 578 2.42 28.41 -7.30
CA TYR A 578 3.80 28.31 -6.82
C TYR A 578 4.65 27.41 -7.73
N PHE A 579 4.10 26.30 -8.20
CA PHE A 579 4.77 25.44 -9.18
C PHE A 579 5.03 26.17 -10.51
N LEU A 580 4.05 26.90 -11.05
CA LEU A 580 4.20 27.67 -12.30
C LEU A 580 5.22 28.81 -12.17
N LEU A 581 5.26 29.48 -11.02
CA LEU A 581 6.25 30.52 -10.72
C LEU A 581 7.66 29.93 -10.68
N HIS A 582 7.85 28.81 -9.98
CA HIS A 582 9.11 28.07 -9.98
C HIS A 582 9.52 27.65 -11.39
N ARG A 583 8.57 27.16 -12.20
CA ARG A 583 8.85 26.76 -13.60
C ARG A 583 9.26 27.94 -14.47
N GLN A 584 8.65 29.11 -14.29
CA GLN A 584 9.07 30.33 -14.97
C GLN A 584 10.51 30.70 -14.61
N GLU A 585 10.86 30.65 -13.33
CA GLU A 585 12.23 30.92 -12.87
C GLU A 585 13.24 29.92 -13.47
N VAL A 586 12.96 28.62 -13.40
CA VAL A 586 13.81 27.57 -13.96
C VAL A 586 14.05 27.78 -15.46
N ILE A 587 13.00 28.11 -16.22
CA ILE A 587 13.13 28.36 -17.67
C ILE A 587 13.92 29.64 -17.95
N LEU A 588 13.73 30.70 -17.17
CA LEU A 588 14.51 31.93 -17.33
C LEU A 588 16.00 31.68 -17.05
N ARG A 589 16.32 31.00 -15.95
CA ARG A 589 17.70 30.63 -15.59
C ARG A 589 18.33 29.73 -16.65
N ARG A 590 17.63 28.67 -17.08
CA ARG A 590 18.08 27.78 -18.17
C ARG A 590 18.34 28.53 -19.46
N THR A 591 17.41 29.38 -19.88
CA THR A 591 17.52 30.14 -21.14
C THR A 591 18.67 31.15 -21.06
N LYS A 592 18.91 31.75 -19.90
CA LYS A 592 20.06 32.62 -19.65
C LYS A 592 21.37 31.83 -19.73
N TYR A 593 21.45 30.66 -19.10
CA TYR A 593 22.61 29.78 -19.17
C TYR A 593 22.92 29.36 -20.62
N ASP A 594 21.92 28.87 -21.34
CA ASP A 594 22.06 28.44 -22.74
C ASP A 594 22.42 29.64 -23.65
N LEU A 595 21.91 30.84 -23.37
CA LEU A 595 22.28 32.08 -24.07
C LEU A 595 23.75 32.46 -23.86
N GLU A 596 24.24 32.47 -22.63
CA GLU A 596 25.64 32.81 -22.34
C GLU A 596 26.60 31.79 -22.97
N ARG A 597 26.29 30.49 -22.87
CA ARG A 597 27.06 29.43 -23.56
C ARG A 597 27.03 29.58 -25.07
N ALA A 598 25.88 29.93 -25.65
CA ALA A 598 25.78 30.16 -27.09
C ALA A 598 26.57 31.39 -27.54
N LYS A 599 26.58 32.48 -26.75
CA LYS A 599 27.39 33.68 -27.00
C LYS A 599 28.88 33.40 -26.90
N GLU A 600 29.33 32.72 -25.83
CA GLU A 600 30.72 32.30 -25.66
C GLU A 600 31.20 31.48 -26.87
N ARG A 601 30.39 30.49 -27.29
CA ARG A 601 30.71 29.64 -28.44
C ARG A 601 30.72 30.42 -29.76
N ALA A 602 29.72 31.28 -29.98
CA ALA A 602 29.66 32.12 -31.17
C ALA A 602 30.86 33.07 -31.25
N HIS A 603 31.27 33.66 -30.12
CA HIS A 603 32.44 34.53 -30.03
C HIS A 603 33.73 33.79 -30.42
N ILE A 604 33.92 32.55 -29.96
CA ILE A 604 35.06 31.71 -30.38
C ILE A 604 35.01 31.43 -31.89
N LEU A 605 33.85 31.02 -32.42
CA LEU A 605 33.68 30.71 -33.84
C LEU A 605 33.87 31.93 -34.75
N GLU A 606 33.51 33.14 -34.31
CA GLU A 606 33.79 34.39 -35.04
C GLU A 606 35.30 34.66 -35.13
N GLY A 607 36.03 34.44 -34.04
CA GLY A 607 37.49 34.54 -34.02
C GLY A 607 38.14 33.54 -34.98
N LEU A 608 37.67 32.29 -34.97
CA LEU A 608 38.13 31.24 -35.89
C LEU A 608 37.81 31.59 -37.35
N LYS A 609 36.58 32.01 -37.66
CA LYS A 609 36.19 32.43 -39.02
C LYS A 609 37.08 33.57 -39.54
N LYS A 610 37.31 34.59 -38.71
CA LYS A 610 38.18 35.72 -39.05
C LYS A 610 39.61 35.27 -39.34
N CYS A 611 40.15 34.36 -38.54
CA CYS A 611 41.53 33.86 -38.72
C CYS A 611 41.68 32.88 -39.88
N LEU A 612 40.68 32.03 -40.13
CA LEU A 612 40.65 31.10 -41.26
C LEU A 612 40.63 31.84 -42.61
N SER A 613 40.06 33.05 -42.66
CA SER A 613 40.11 33.91 -43.85
C SER A 613 41.50 34.51 -44.13
N LYS A 614 42.39 34.57 -43.13
CA LYS A 614 43.74 35.16 -43.22
C LYS A 614 44.82 34.22 -42.68
N ILE A 615 44.74 32.95 -43.05
CA ILE A 615 45.50 31.91 -42.36
C ILE A 615 47.02 32.04 -42.50
N ASP A 616 47.51 32.45 -43.67
CA ASP A 616 48.95 32.58 -43.91
C ASP A 616 49.57 33.66 -43.02
N GLU A 617 48.83 34.75 -42.76
CA GLU A 617 49.25 35.81 -41.85
C GLU A 617 49.25 35.36 -40.39
N VAL A 618 48.28 34.53 -40.00
CA VAL A 618 48.19 33.94 -38.67
C VAL A 618 49.38 33.00 -38.44
N ILE A 619 49.67 32.09 -39.37
CA ILE A 619 50.81 31.17 -39.28
C ILE A 619 52.13 31.94 -39.23
N ARG A 620 52.31 32.99 -40.07
CA ARG A 620 53.51 33.84 -40.02
C ARG A 620 53.68 34.52 -38.66
N THR A 621 52.60 35.01 -38.07
CA THR A 621 52.62 35.68 -36.76
C THR A 621 52.96 34.70 -35.64
N ILE A 622 52.45 33.46 -35.71
CA ILE A 622 52.79 32.39 -34.77
C ILE A 622 54.26 31.98 -34.93
N LYS A 623 54.74 31.73 -36.16
CA LYS A 623 56.13 31.34 -36.44
C LYS A 623 57.18 32.38 -36.05
N LYS A 624 56.83 33.67 -36.07
CA LYS A 624 57.72 34.77 -35.64
C LYS A 624 57.77 34.96 -34.11
N SER A 625 56.91 34.29 -33.36
CA SER A 625 56.82 34.45 -31.92
C SER A 625 57.69 33.40 -31.22
N GLU A 626 58.43 33.80 -30.20
CA GLU A 626 59.39 32.91 -29.49
C GLU A 626 58.71 31.83 -28.64
N ASN A 627 57.54 32.14 -28.06
CA ASN A 627 56.79 31.23 -27.20
C ASN A 627 55.27 31.41 -27.33
N ARG A 628 54.50 30.49 -26.72
CA ARG A 628 53.01 30.47 -26.80
C ARG A 628 52.38 31.77 -26.28
N GLU A 629 52.93 32.35 -25.21
CA GLU A 629 52.42 33.59 -24.62
C GLU A 629 52.67 34.82 -25.52
N ALA A 630 53.85 34.91 -26.12
CA ALA A 630 54.19 35.93 -27.10
C ALA A 630 53.30 35.81 -28.35
N ALA A 631 53.09 34.59 -28.85
CA ALA A 631 52.18 34.33 -29.97
C ALA A 631 50.75 34.79 -29.66
N LYS A 632 50.27 34.49 -28.44
CA LYS A 632 48.95 34.92 -27.97
C LYS A 632 48.82 36.45 -27.91
N LYS A 633 49.79 37.15 -27.31
CA LYS A 633 49.79 38.64 -27.26
C LYS A 633 49.83 39.25 -28.66
N ASN A 634 50.65 38.71 -29.55
CA ASN A 634 50.78 39.17 -30.94
C ASN A 634 49.49 38.96 -31.74
N LEU A 635 48.82 37.82 -31.56
CA LEU A 635 47.51 37.54 -32.19
C LEU A 635 46.42 38.49 -31.68
N ILE A 636 46.38 38.76 -30.38
CA ILE A 636 45.46 39.73 -29.76
C ILE A 636 45.65 41.12 -30.36
N GLY A 637 46.89 41.63 -30.38
CA GLY A 637 47.19 42.97 -30.88
C GLY A 637 46.91 43.12 -32.38
N LYS A 638 47.33 42.14 -33.20
CA LYS A 638 47.30 42.26 -34.66
C LYS A 638 45.92 41.98 -35.27
N PHE A 639 45.17 41.01 -34.74
CA PHE A 639 43.86 40.63 -35.27
C PHE A 639 42.69 41.17 -34.42
N ARG A 640 42.98 41.97 -33.38
CA ARG A 640 42.01 42.50 -32.40
C ARG A 640 41.14 41.37 -31.83
N LEU A 641 41.79 40.30 -31.39
CA LEU A 641 41.15 39.12 -30.83
C LEU A 641 41.10 39.24 -29.30
N THR A 642 40.11 38.61 -28.69
CA THR A 642 40.09 38.43 -27.23
C THR A 642 41.03 37.31 -26.80
N GLN A 643 41.35 37.28 -25.50
CA GLN A 643 42.20 36.26 -24.91
C GLN A 643 41.71 34.83 -25.18
N ILE A 644 40.40 34.61 -25.07
CA ILE A 644 39.75 33.30 -25.29
C ILE A 644 39.81 32.89 -26.77
N GLN A 645 39.59 33.84 -27.69
CA GLN A 645 39.70 33.57 -29.13
C GLN A 645 41.14 33.24 -29.53
N ALA A 646 42.12 33.99 -29.04
CA ALA A 646 43.53 33.75 -29.33
C ALA A 646 44.00 32.38 -28.82
N GLU A 647 43.55 31.96 -27.63
CA GLU A 647 43.77 30.61 -27.10
C GLU A 647 43.19 29.53 -28.03
N ALA A 648 41.91 29.68 -28.42
CA ALA A 648 41.24 28.73 -29.29
C ALA A 648 41.91 28.60 -30.67
N ILE A 649 42.47 29.68 -31.20
CA ILE A 649 43.23 29.67 -32.46
C ILE A 649 44.55 28.89 -32.30
N LEU A 650 45.28 29.10 -31.21
CA LEU A 650 46.52 28.36 -30.93
C LEU A 650 46.28 26.86 -30.73
N GLU A 651 45.09 26.49 -30.27
CA GLU A 651 44.67 25.09 -30.08
C GLU A 651 44.03 24.47 -31.33
N THR A 652 43.88 25.25 -32.41
CA THR A 652 43.27 24.75 -33.64
C THR A 652 44.19 23.74 -34.33
N LYS A 653 43.67 22.54 -34.58
CA LYS A 653 44.40 21.49 -35.32
C LYS A 653 44.47 21.83 -36.81
N LEU A 654 45.56 21.43 -37.48
CA LEU A 654 45.73 21.59 -38.93
C LEU A 654 44.60 20.93 -39.75
N SER A 655 43.96 19.88 -39.22
CA SER A 655 42.80 19.24 -39.84
C SER A 655 41.59 20.17 -39.99
N ALA A 656 41.44 21.15 -39.10
CA ALA A 656 40.35 22.13 -39.14
C ALA A 656 40.46 23.12 -40.32
N LEU A 657 41.58 23.10 -41.04
CA LEU A 657 41.83 23.96 -42.20
C LEU A 657 41.18 23.46 -43.47
N ALA A 658 40.74 22.19 -43.50
CA ALA A 658 40.04 21.60 -44.62
C ALA A 658 38.78 22.39 -44.97
N ARG A 659 38.44 22.45 -46.27
CA ARG A 659 37.28 23.21 -46.77
C ARG A 659 35.96 22.79 -46.12
N LEU A 660 35.78 21.49 -45.87
CA LEU A 660 34.59 20.96 -45.19
C LEU A 660 34.51 21.39 -43.72
N GLU A 661 35.63 21.43 -43.00
CA GLU A 661 35.67 21.86 -41.59
C GLU A 661 35.41 23.37 -41.47
N ARG A 662 35.93 24.19 -42.41
CA ARG A 662 35.59 25.61 -42.49
C ARG A 662 34.08 25.82 -42.66
N LYS A 663 33.45 25.06 -43.57
CA LYS A 663 32.00 25.13 -43.78
C LYS A 663 31.23 24.73 -42.52
N LYS A 664 31.65 23.67 -41.81
CA LYS A 664 31.05 23.28 -40.52
C LYS A 664 31.11 24.39 -39.48
N ILE A 665 32.24 25.09 -39.37
CA ILE A 665 32.40 26.24 -38.45
C ILE A 665 31.44 27.38 -38.81
N GLU A 666 31.28 27.68 -40.10
CA GLU A 666 30.35 28.71 -40.57
C GLU A 666 28.88 28.34 -40.34
N ASP A 667 28.53 27.08 -40.62
CA ASP A 667 27.19 26.54 -40.38
C ASP A 667 26.87 26.52 -38.87
N GLU A 668 27.82 26.09 -38.03
CA GLU A 668 27.70 26.13 -36.56
C GLU A 668 27.55 27.58 -36.05
N LEU A 669 28.32 28.52 -36.60
CA LEU A 669 28.21 29.94 -36.22
C LEU A 669 26.84 30.51 -36.59
N LYS A 670 26.33 30.19 -37.79
CA LYS A 670 24.99 30.62 -38.24
C LYS A 670 23.91 30.05 -37.32
N GLU A 671 24.03 28.79 -36.92
CA GLU A 671 23.15 28.13 -35.97
C GLU A 671 23.19 28.82 -34.60
N LYS A 672 24.38 29.06 -34.05
CA LYS A 672 24.55 29.72 -32.74
C LYS A 672 24.00 31.15 -32.75
N LYS A 673 24.18 31.90 -33.84
CA LYS A 673 23.55 33.23 -33.99
C LYS A 673 22.03 33.16 -33.99
N ARG A 674 21.44 32.16 -34.65
CA ARG A 674 19.98 31.91 -34.60
C ARG A 674 19.51 31.61 -33.18
N GLN A 675 20.20 30.72 -32.47
CA GLN A 675 19.89 30.37 -31.09
C GLN A 675 19.98 31.58 -30.15
N ILE A 676 21.00 32.44 -30.30
CA ILE A 676 21.14 33.67 -29.52
C ILE A 676 19.95 34.61 -29.73
N LEU A 677 19.50 34.80 -30.98
CA LEU A 677 18.34 35.63 -31.29
C LEU A 677 17.07 35.06 -30.66
N GLU A 678 16.88 33.74 -30.74
CA GLU A 678 15.74 33.05 -30.15
C GLU A 678 15.72 33.17 -28.62
N PHE A 679 16.81 32.81 -27.94
CA PHE A 679 16.91 32.88 -26.48
C PHE A 679 16.77 34.32 -25.96
N SER A 680 17.38 35.30 -26.65
CA SER A 680 17.22 36.72 -26.32
C SER A 680 15.77 37.17 -26.46
N ALA A 681 15.05 36.69 -27.47
CA ALA A 681 13.63 36.99 -27.65
C ALA A 681 12.76 36.34 -26.57
N ILE A 682 13.10 35.12 -26.11
CA ILE A 682 12.39 34.44 -25.01
C ILE A 682 12.57 35.22 -23.70
N LEU A 683 13.82 35.62 -23.36
CA LEU A 683 14.11 36.36 -22.13
C LEU A 683 13.44 37.75 -22.08
N LYS A 684 13.22 38.39 -23.24
CA LYS A 684 12.57 39.70 -23.33
C LYS A 684 11.03 39.63 -23.22
N SER A 685 10.42 38.49 -23.52
CA SER A 685 8.97 38.36 -23.62
C SER A 685 8.40 37.33 -22.64
N PRO A 686 7.72 37.77 -21.57
CA PRO A 686 7.02 36.86 -20.65
C PRO A 686 6.00 35.95 -21.35
N LYS A 687 5.40 36.41 -22.45
CA LYS A 687 4.45 35.61 -23.25
C LYS A 687 5.14 34.38 -23.87
N LYS A 688 6.35 34.54 -24.41
CA LYS A 688 7.12 33.42 -24.99
C LYS A 688 7.54 32.40 -23.94
N VAL A 689 7.88 32.86 -22.72
CA VAL A 689 8.15 31.96 -21.59
C VAL A 689 6.91 31.13 -21.26
N LYS A 690 5.72 31.74 -21.21
CA LYS A 690 4.47 31.02 -21.01
C LYS A 690 4.20 29.98 -22.11
N GLU A 691 4.39 30.34 -23.38
CA GLU A 691 4.24 29.42 -24.51
C GLU A 691 5.19 28.22 -24.41
N LEU A 692 6.44 28.45 -24.00
CA LEU A 692 7.42 27.39 -23.79
C LEU A 692 7.00 26.45 -22.65
N ILE A 693 6.49 27.00 -21.53
CA ILE A 693 5.95 26.19 -20.42
C ILE A 693 4.80 25.31 -20.91
N LYS A 694 3.86 25.86 -21.70
CA LYS A 694 2.74 25.07 -22.24
C LYS A 694 3.24 23.94 -23.13
N LYS A 695 4.23 24.22 -23.98
CA LYS A 695 4.82 23.21 -24.87
C LYS A 695 5.42 22.07 -24.06
N GLU A 696 6.23 22.38 -23.05
CA GLU A 696 6.85 21.37 -22.19
C GLU A 696 5.82 20.57 -21.37
N LEU A 697 4.81 21.24 -20.80
CA LEU A 697 3.74 20.55 -20.06
C LEU A 697 2.94 19.59 -20.97
N LYS A 698 2.74 19.97 -22.23
CA LYS A 698 2.09 19.12 -23.23
C LYS A 698 2.95 17.92 -23.62
N GLU A 699 4.25 18.12 -23.85
CA GLU A 699 5.20 17.04 -24.11
C GLU A 699 5.26 16.05 -22.93
N VAL A 700 5.28 16.56 -21.70
CA VAL A 700 5.25 15.73 -20.49
C VAL A 700 3.94 14.94 -20.39
N LYS A 701 2.79 15.57 -20.68
CA LYS A 701 1.48 14.91 -20.73
C LYS A 701 1.45 13.77 -21.75
N GLU A 702 2.03 13.96 -22.93
CA GLU A 702 2.07 12.96 -23.99
C GLU A 702 3.03 11.81 -23.65
N ASN A 703 4.17 12.10 -23.03
CA ASN A 703 5.21 11.11 -22.71
C ASN A 703 4.92 10.26 -21.47
N PHE A 704 4.20 10.81 -20.48
CA PHE A 704 4.01 10.20 -19.16
C PHE A 704 2.56 10.11 -18.71
N GLY A 705 1.61 10.63 -19.49
CA GLY A 705 0.19 10.61 -19.12
C GLY A 705 -0.42 9.22 -19.21
N ASP A 706 -1.22 8.87 -18.21
CA ASP A 706 -1.98 7.62 -18.16
C ASP A 706 -3.48 7.85 -17.98
N GLU A 707 -4.24 6.77 -17.88
CA GLU A 707 -5.68 6.83 -17.60
C GLU A 707 -5.96 6.90 -16.11
N ARG A 708 -7.08 7.54 -15.76
CA ARG A 708 -7.53 7.67 -14.38
C ARG A 708 -7.95 6.30 -13.84
N ARG A 709 -7.48 5.96 -12.63
CA ARG A 709 -7.84 4.70 -11.95
C ARG A 709 -9.07 4.87 -11.07
N THR A 710 -9.13 5.98 -10.34
CA THR A 710 -10.16 6.24 -9.32
C THR A 710 -11.46 6.77 -9.94
N LYS A 711 -12.60 6.19 -9.60
CA LYS A 711 -13.92 6.66 -10.07
C LYS A 711 -14.50 7.71 -9.12
N VAL A 712 -15.06 8.78 -9.69
CA VAL A 712 -15.65 9.90 -8.93
C VAL A 712 -17.16 9.88 -9.09
N PHE A 713 -17.88 9.85 -7.97
CA PHE A 713 -19.33 9.96 -7.93
C PHE A 713 -19.73 11.35 -7.42
N PRO A 714 -20.50 12.14 -8.19
CA PRO A 714 -20.88 13.50 -7.80
C PRO A 714 -21.76 13.55 -6.54
N GLN A 715 -22.58 12.51 -6.35
CA GLN A 715 -23.54 12.43 -5.25
C GLN A 715 -22.85 12.06 -3.94
N LYS A 716 -23.37 12.59 -2.82
CA LYS A 716 -23.02 12.12 -1.48
C LYS A 716 -23.50 10.67 -1.35
N VAL A 717 -22.72 9.83 -0.67
CA VAL A 717 -23.23 8.54 -0.22
C VAL A 717 -24.39 8.86 0.72
N GLY A 718 -25.61 8.39 0.40
CA GLY A 718 -26.74 8.47 1.33
C GLY A 718 -26.31 7.92 2.68
N GLU A 719 -26.65 8.61 3.77
CA GLU A 719 -26.49 8.03 5.09
C GLU A 719 -27.25 6.71 5.09
N ILE A 720 -26.52 5.60 5.23
CA ILE A 720 -27.14 4.27 5.20
C ILE A 720 -27.96 4.18 6.48
N ALA A 721 -29.25 4.51 6.38
CA ALA A 721 -30.21 4.29 7.46
C ALA A 721 -30.33 2.78 7.69
N GLU A 722 -30.56 2.36 8.94
CA GLU A 722 -30.76 0.93 9.22
C GLU A 722 -31.96 0.35 8.47
N GLU A 723 -32.91 1.21 8.09
CA GLU A 723 -34.08 0.93 7.27
C GLU A 723 -33.69 0.54 5.83
N ASP A 724 -32.79 1.27 5.18
CA ASP A 724 -32.30 0.99 3.82
C ASP A 724 -31.55 -0.36 3.70
N LEU A 725 -31.18 -0.96 4.84
CA LEU A 725 -30.55 -2.28 4.91
C LEU A 725 -31.57 -3.42 4.81
N ILE A 726 -32.87 -3.14 4.88
CA ILE A 726 -33.93 -4.13 4.93
C ILE A 726 -34.77 -4.00 3.66
N PRO A 727 -35.05 -5.09 2.93
CA PRO A 727 -35.88 -5.01 1.74
C PRO A 727 -37.33 -4.69 2.13
N GLN A 728 -37.94 -3.74 1.42
CA GLN A 728 -39.38 -3.52 1.48
C GLN A 728 -40.08 -4.78 0.98
N LYS A 729 -40.66 -5.53 1.91
CA LYS A 729 -41.40 -6.76 1.66
C LYS A 729 -42.59 -6.76 2.60
N GLU A 730 -43.73 -7.18 2.06
CA GLU A 730 -44.90 -7.46 2.87
C GLU A 730 -44.62 -8.67 3.77
N MET A 731 -44.96 -8.51 5.04
CA MET A 731 -44.85 -9.53 6.07
C MET A 731 -46.18 -9.61 6.80
N ILE A 732 -46.54 -10.82 7.20
CA ILE A 732 -47.67 -11.08 8.09
C ILE A 732 -47.15 -10.99 9.51
N ILE A 733 -47.75 -10.14 10.33
CA ILE A 733 -47.44 -10.02 11.76
C ILE A 733 -48.55 -10.71 12.53
N THR A 734 -48.16 -11.58 13.46
CA THR A 734 -49.09 -12.28 14.35
C THR A 734 -48.74 -12.00 15.79
N LEU A 735 -49.74 -11.60 16.58
CA LEU A 735 -49.63 -11.39 18.02
C LEU A 735 -50.66 -12.27 18.74
N THR A 736 -50.22 -13.01 19.76
CA THR A 736 -51.10 -13.82 20.61
C THR A 736 -51.55 -13.06 21.86
N GLN A 737 -52.63 -13.53 22.48
CA GLN A 737 -53.16 -12.99 23.75
C GLN A 737 -52.12 -13.09 24.88
N GLY A 738 -51.30 -14.14 24.87
CA GLY A 738 -50.14 -14.31 25.77
C GLY A 738 -48.96 -13.36 25.50
N GLY A 739 -49.11 -12.41 24.57
CA GLY A 739 -48.11 -11.39 24.28
C GLY A 739 -46.93 -11.88 23.44
N TYR A 740 -47.09 -12.94 22.64
CA TYR A 740 -46.03 -13.41 21.74
C TYR A 740 -46.22 -12.86 20.32
N ILE A 741 -45.18 -12.19 19.81
CA ILE A 741 -45.17 -11.58 18.48
C ILE A 741 -44.14 -12.23 17.54
N LYS A 742 -44.48 -12.31 16.25
CA LYS A 742 -43.57 -12.71 15.16
C LYS A 742 -44.01 -12.13 13.82
N ARG A 743 -43.06 -12.06 12.87
CA ARG A 743 -43.33 -11.80 11.44
C ARG A 743 -43.11 -13.04 10.60
N ILE A 744 -43.92 -13.24 9.56
CA ILE A 744 -43.94 -14.40 8.66
C ILE A 744 -44.05 -13.92 7.21
N ASP A 745 -43.33 -14.57 6.28
CA ASP A 745 -43.51 -14.31 4.84
C ASP A 745 -44.92 -14.75 4.36
N PRO A 746 -45.71 -13.87 3.71
CA PRO A 746 -47.05 -14.18 3.21
C PRO A 746 -47.10 -15.38 2.28
N LYS A 747 -46.02 -15.66 1.52
CA LYS A 747 -45.94 -16.79 0.58
C LYS A 747 -46.07 -18.16 1.26
N ILE A 748 -45.86 -18.23 2.57
CA ILE A 748 -46.02 -19.45 3.36
C ILE A 748 -47.50 -19.83 3.52
N TYR A 749 -48.41 -18.85 3.48
CA TYR A 749 -49.85 -19.06 3.49
C TYR A 749 -50.37 -19.23 2.06
N LYS A 750 -50.37 -20.47 1.55
CA LYS A 750 -50.97 -20.78 0.24
C LYS A 750 -52.50 -20.80 0.34
N ILE A 751 -53.17 -20.07 -0.54
CA ILE A 751 -54.64 -20.12 -0.70
C ILE A 751 -55.04 -21.54 -1.13
N GLN A 752 -55.82 -22.24 -0.31
CA GLN A 752 -56.44 -23.53 -0.67
C GLN A 752 -57.86 -23.30 -1.20
N LYS A 753 -58.28 -24.07 -2.22
CA LYS A 753 -59.66 -24.08 -2.73
C LYS A 753 -60.60 -24.70 -1.69
N ARG A 754 -61.89 -24.30 -1.71
CA ARG A 754 -62.94 -24.79 -0.79
C ARG A 754 -62.91 -26.33 -0.69
N GLY A 755 -62.81 -26.86 0.54
CA GLY A 755 -62.84 -28.30 0.84
C GLY A 755 -61.56 -28.92 1.44
N GLY A 756 -60.47 -28.17 1.61
CA GLY A 756 -59.24 -28.67 2.24
C GLY A 756 -59.26 -28.66 3.79
N LYS A 757 -58.66 -29.68 4.43
CA LYS A 757 -58.38 -29.67 5.88
C LYS A 757 -57.49 -28.45 6.21
N GLY A 758 -57.96 -27.59 7.12
CA GLY A 758 -57.34 -26.31 7.46
C GLY A 758 -55.84 -26.41 7.77
N ILE A 759 -55.09 -25.41 7.30
CA ILE A 759 -53.64 -25.30 7.54
C ILE A 759 -53.42 -24.86 9.00
N LEU A 760 -52.73 -25.69 9.80
CA LEU A 760 -52.43 -25.38 11.20
C LEU A 760 -51.61 -24.07 11.30
N GLY A 761 -52.10 -23.03 11.96
CA GLY A 761 -51.42 -21.73 12.01
C GLY A 761 -50.15 -21.75 12.87
N MET A 762 -50.31 -21.39 14.15
CA MET A 762 -49.23 -21.24 15.13
C MET A 762 -49.40 -22.25 16.27
N LYS A 763 -48.30 -22.80 16.80
CA LYS A 763 -48.37 -23.65 18.00
C LYS A 763 -48.41 -22.76 19.23
N THR A 764 -49.53 -22.71 19.94
CA THR A 764 -49.73 -21.83 21.10
C THR A 764 -49.25 -22.48 22.40
N MET A 765 -49.11 -21.71 23.48
CA MET A 765 -48.84 -22.22 24.84
C MET A 765 -50.18 -22.48 25.53
N GLY A 766 -50.54 -23.74 25.77
CA GLY A 766 -51.83 -24.06 26.41
C GLY A 766 -53.02 -23.58 25.56
N GLU A 767 -53.91 -22.78 26.16
CA GLU A 767 -55.10 -22.20 25.53
C GLU A 767 -54.87 -20.80 24.91
N ASP A 768 -53.61 -20.43 24.61
CA ASP A 768 -53.30 -19.14 23.97
C ASP A 768 -53.83 -19.09 22.52
N VAL A 769 -54.30 -17.93 22.06
CA VAL A 769 -54.95 -17.72 20.75
C VAL A 769 -54.31 -16.53 20.04
N VAL A 770 -54.22 -16.58 18.71
CA VAL A 770 -53.76 -15.44 17.90
C VAL A 770 -54.87 -14.38 17.89
N GLU A 771 -54.57 -13.21 18.47
CA GLU A 771 -55.53 -12.12 18.63
C GLU A 771 -55.44 -11.11 17.48
N HIS A 772 -54.22 -10.80 17.03
CA HIS A 772 -54.00 -9.88 15.90
C HIS A 772 -53.25 -10.56 14.76
N PHE A 773 -53.74 -10.29 13.55
CA PHE A 773 -53.19 -10.77 12.29
C PHE A 773 -53.27 -9.63 11.27
N LEU A 774 -52.11 -9.09 10.88
CA LEU A 774 -52.05 -7.97 9.94
C LEU A 774 -50.98 -8.20 8.87
N LEU A 775 -51.17 -7.55 7.74
CA LEU A 775 -50.20 -7.44 6.68
C LEU A 775 -49.55 -6.06 6.77
N ALA A 776 -48.22 -6.01 6.84
CA ALA A 776 -47.47 -4.75 6.89
C ALA A 776 -46.15 -4.89 6.13
N ASN A 777 -45.60 -3.78 5.65
CA ASN A 777 -44.26 -3.76 5.09
C ASN A 777 -43.22 -3.78 6.21
N ASN A 778 -42.05 -4.37 5.98
CA ASN A 778 -40.92 -4.33 6.92
C ASN A 778 -40.57 -2.92 7.40
N HIS A 779 -40.78 -1.90 6.57
CA HIS A 779 -40.44 -0.50 6.87
C HIS A 779 -41.51 0.26 7.64
N ASP A 780 -42.72 -0.29 7.71
CA ASP A 780 -43.84 0.37 8.35
C ASP A 780 -43.61 0.48 9.86
N ASP A 781 -44.24 1.49 10.45
CA ASP A 781 -44.29 1.66 11.89
C ASP A 781 -45.46 0.87 12.47
N LEU A 782 -45.17 0.02 13.46
CA LEU A 782 -46.17 -0.75 14.15
C LEU A 782 -46.48 -0.12 15.51
N LEU A 783 -47.72 0.32 15.67
CA LEU A 783 -48.24 0.93 16.89
C LEU A 783 -48.99 -0.09 17.75
N PHE A 784 -48.66 -0.12 19.04
CA PHE A 784 -49.29 -0.94 20.06
C PHE A 784 -50.05 -0.06 21.03
N PHE A 785 -51.36 -0.19 21.06
CA PHE A 785 -52.22 0.57 21.97
C PHE A 785 -52.50 -0.28 23.20
N SER A 786 -52.14 0.21 24.37
CA SER A 786 -52.35 -0.49 25.64
C SER A 786 -53.66 -0.10 26.32
N ASP A 787 -54.12 -0.95 27.24
CA ASP A 787 -55.27 -0.68 28.12
C ASP A 787 -55.07 0.48 29.10
N SER A 788 -53.81 0.85 29.37
CA SER A 788 -53.44 2.05 30.12
C SER A 788 -53.56 3.36 29.31
N GLY A 789 -53.86 3.29 28.01
CA GLY A 789 -53.95 4.45 27.12
C GLY A 789 -52.60 4.91 26.55
N LYS A 790 -51.50 4.17 26.76
CA LYS A 790 -50.20 4.44 26.14
C LYS A 790 -50.11 3.79 24.76
N VAL A 791 -49.39 4.46 23.86
CA VAL A 791 -49.04 3.96 22.53
C VAL A 791 -47.54 3.68 22.48
N PHE A 792 -47.17 2.47 22.11
CA PHE A 792 -45.78 2.10 21.87
C PHE A 792 -45.54 1.90 20.37
N LYS A 793 -44.32 2.19 19.91
CA LYS A 793 -43.94 2.17 18.50
C LYS A 793 -42.69 1.31 18.30
N THR A 794 -42.72 0.39 17.34
CA THR A 794 -41.55 -0.37 16.88
C THR A 794 -41.62 -0.50 15.36
N LYS A 795 -40.48 -0.71 14.70
CA LYS A 795 -40.49 -1.00 13.26
C LYS A 795 -40.81 -2.47 13.02
N VAL A 796 -41.54 -2.78 11.94
CA VAL A 796 -41.92 -4.17 11.62
C VAL A 796 -40.72 -5.09 11.49
N TYR A 797 -39.59 -4.60 10.97
CA TYR A 797 -38.37 -5.39 10.81
C TYR A 797 -37.69 -5.78 12.14
N GLU A 798 -37.96 -5.08 13.24
CA GLU A 798 -37.39 -5.36 14.56
C GLU A 798 -38.03 -6.61 15.17
N ILE A 799 -39.22 -6.98 14.70
CA ILE A 799 -39.93 -8.18 15.10
C ILE A 799 -39.22 -9.42 14.51
N PRO A 800 -39.04 -10.49 15.31
CA PRO A 800 -38.34 -11.68 14.86
C PRO A 800 -39.13 -12.40 13.77
N GLU A 801 -38.43 -12.80 12.72
CA GLU A 801 -38.97 -13.67 11.69
C GLU A 801 -39.06 -15.11 12.21
N GLY A 802 -40.25 -15.69 12.10
CA GLY A 802 -40.53 -17.02 12.62
C GLY A 802 -41.10 -17.94 11.55
N SER A 803 -40.90 -19.25 11.73
CA SER A 803 -41.65 -20.23 10.94
C SER A 803 -43.14 -20.19 11.33
N ARG A 804 -44.01 -20.68 10.44
CA ARG A 804 -45.46 -20.76 10.67
C ARG A 804 -45.79 -21.42 12.03
N LEU A 805 -45.10 -22.51 12.38
CA LEU A 805 -45.30 -23.26 13.62
C LEU A 805 -44.62 -22.65 14.87
N ALA A 806 -43.71 -21.68 14.72
CA ALA A 806 -42.96 -21.12 15.84
C ALA A 806 -43.85 -20.22 16.73
N LYS A 807 -43.52 -20.16 18.02
CA LYS A 807 -44.23 -19.38 19.04
C LYS A 807 -43.93 -17.87 19.01
N GLY A 808 -42.91 -17.42 18.28
CA GLY A 808 -42.49 -16.02 18.35
C GLY A 808 -41.77 -15.68 19.66
N ARG A 809 -41.65 -14.39 19.98
CA ARG A 809 -41.01 -13.89 21.21
C ARG A 809 -41.97 -12.96 21.97
N GLY A 810 -41.83 -12.89 23.29
CA GLY A 810 -42.68 -12.05 24.13
C GLY A 810 -42.48 -10.55 23.87
N LEU A 811 -43.56 -9.76 23.92
CA LEU A 811 -43.59 -8.31 23.68
C LEU A 811 -42.67 -7.52 24.61
N LEU A 812 -42.49 -7.97 25.85
CA LEU A 812 -41.58 -7.38 26.85
C LEU A 812 -40.12 -7.28 26.37
N ASN A 813 -39.72 -8.04 25.34
CA ASN A 813 -38.37 -7.97 24.78
C ASN A 813 -38.19 -6.83 23.76
N PHE A 814 -39.29 -6.22 23.31
CA PHE A 814 -39.30 -5.24 22.21
C PHE A 814 -39.89 -3.90 22.65
N LEU A 815 -40.77 -3.90 23.65
CA LEU A 815 -41.44 -2.73 24.16
C LEU A 815 -41.20 -2.61 25.66
N GLU A 816 -40.95 -1.40 26.14
CA GLU A 816 -40.89 -1.06 27.57
C GLU A 816 -42.31 -0.99 28.17
N ILE A 817 -43.05 -2.10 28.05
CA ILE A 817 -44.41 -2.27 28.56
C ILE A 817 -44.36 -2.92 29.95
N SER A 818 -45.24 -2.51 30.86
CA SER A 818 -45.33 -3.17 32.17
C SER A 818 -45.83 -4.61 32.01
N PRO A 819 -45.37 -5.60 32.81
CA PRO A 819 -45.89 -6.96 32.77
C PRO A 819 -47.40 -7.09 33.02
N GLN A 820 -48.04 -6.07 33.59
CA GLN A 820 -49.50 -6.03 33.81
C GLN A 820 -50.28 -5.28 32.72
N GLU A 821 -49.61 -4.54 31.82
CA GLU A 821 -50.25 -3.78 30.74
C GLU A 821 -50.58 -4.71 29.56
N LYS A 822 -51.81 -4.62 29.03
CA LYS A 822 -52.27 -5.44 27.90
C LYS A 822 -52.37 -4.61 26.64
N VAL A 823 -51.92 -5.17 25.52
CA VAL A 823 -52.11 -4.57 24.19
C VAL A 823 -53.54 -4.85 23.73
N LEU A 824 -54.30 -3.81 23.42
CA LEU A 824 -55.69 -3.87 22.95
C LEU A 824 -55.79 -3.89 21.44
N THR A 825 -54.93 -3.13 20.73
CA THR A 825 -54.94 -3.11 19.28
C THR A 825 -53.56 -2.86 18.70
N LEU A 826 -53.39 -3.35 17.48
CA LEU A 826 -52.15 -3.30 16.72
C LEU A 826 -52.45 -2.66 15.36
N MET A 827 -51.71 -1.60 15.00
CA MET A 827 -51.92 -0.85 13.77
C MET A 827 -50.60 -0.63 13.02
N SER A 828 -50.60 -0.86 11.71
CA SER A 828 -49.49 -0.51 10.83
C SER A 828 -49.71 0.88 10.23
N LEU A 829 -48.68 1.73 10.26
CA LEU A 829 -48.71 3.07 9.69
C LEU A 829 -47.80 3.12 8.46
N VAL A 830 -48.42 3.34 7.30
CA VAL A 830 -47.80 3.45 5.98
C VAL A 830 -47.68 4.94 5.65
N ASP A 831 -46.64 5.58 6.19
CA ASP A 831 -46.31 7.00 5.95
C ASP A 831 -47.28 8.02 6.60
N GLU A 832 -46.77 8.92 7.46
CA GLU A 832 -47.57 9.96 8.15
C GLU A 832 -48.27 10.92 7.16
N THR A 833 -47.81 10.98 5.91
CA THR A 833 -48.29 11.89 4.85
C THR A 833 -49.44 11.31 4.00
N LYS A 834 -49.79 10.03 4.13
CA LYS A 834 -50.81 9.34 3.31
C LYS A 834 -51.99 8.78 4.10
N VAL A 835 -52.23 9.30 5.29
CA VAL A 835 -53.35 8.87 6.14
C VAL A 835 -54.66 9.47 5.62
N SER A 836 -55.54 8.67 5.02
CA SER A 836 -56.86 9.12 4.56
C SER A 836 -57.87 9.35 5.69
N SER A 837 -57.57 8.89 6.91
CA SER A 837 -58.43 9.04 8.11
C SER A 837 -57.57 8.90 9.38
N PRO A 838 -57.60 9.86 10.32
CA PRO A 838 -56.81 9.77 11.55
C PRO A 838 -57.26 8.56 12.41
N PRO A 839 -56.35 7.93 13.17
CA PRO A 839 -56.72 6.86 14.08
C PRO A 839 -57.66 7.40 15.17
N PHE A 840 -58.84 6.79 15.30
CA PHE A 840 -59.80 7.10 16.36
C PHE A 840 -59.57 6.17 17.55
N ALA A 841 -59.48 6.73 18.75
CA ALA A 841 -59.44 5.99 20.01
C ALA A 841 -60.73 6.26 20.79
N VAL A 842 -61.30 5.22 21.40
CA VAL A 842 -62.49 5.33 22.25
C VAL A 842 -62.18 4.68 23.59
N ALA A 843 -62.33 5.45 24.67
CA ALA A 843 -62.24 4.96 26.03
C ALA A 843 -63.57 4.37 26.49
N ARG A 844 -63.55 3.40 27.41
CA ARG A 844 -64.77 2.80 28.01
C ARG A 844 -65.70 3.83 28.67
N ALA A 845 -65.20 5.01 29.00
CA ALA A 845 -65.99 6.15 29.49
C ALA A 845 -66.79 6.87 28.39
N GLY A 846 -66.80 6.38 27.15
CA GLY A 846 -67.49 6.99 26.01
C GLY A 846 -66.80 8.24 25.46
N LYS A 847 -65.49 8.37 25.67
CA LYS A 847 -64.66 9.51 25.21
C LYS A 847 -63.75 9.13 24.06
#